data_AF-R0D2I8-F1
#
_entry.id   AF-R0D2I8-F1
#
_cell.length_a   1.000
_cell.length_b   1.000
_cell.length_c   1.000
_cell.angle_alpha   90.00
_cell.angle_beta   90.00
_cell.angle_gamma   90.00
#
_symmetry.space_group_name_H-M   'P 1'
#
loop_
_entity.id
_entity.type
_entity.pdbx_description
1 polymer ?
#
loop_
_entity_poly.entity_id
_entity_poly.type
_entity_poly.pdbx_seq_one_letter_code
_entity_poly.pdbx_strand_id
1 'polypeptide(L)'
;MTTPHSPAAPQEPTPAPKIGGLVVQFGEVRDIPLNRLKASPKNVRKVSHTPTAIESRAASISYKGVLQPLVVEPEIKDGRETGYYLVSAGESRRQALRLLAQRKAVAKGAPVRCVVDTTNDPAEVSLDENFSREMLHPADQYEAFKDQADRKGYSAEEIAARYGIKPDIVRQRLRLGAVAPELLDLYREEVLTLEQVTAFAVNPDTERQLQVYKQMSPHGLQPYAIRRSMTEMKVSADDRRVVFLGLDAYVAAGGPVLRDLFTENNAGWIEDVVLLDRLVAEKLAALAQDIRDREGWKWASAHLEVPHGHGFGRIWEHLLTIVGKDSATMAALQAEEAALTDEWADVEPLPPEVVARFEAIADALESFTDVYGHTPEEKARAGVMVVLTPSGEARIDRGFVRPEDEPAPEEETAEEDADEEAAHLTPEQDRFLDDDQDQDQEGDGEVEAEAEEPAGDPAAPLPERVIAELTAHRTAALRDALAQSPDLAQLAMVHALVSRVFALGAPATCLDIRWGSRNLNDFGEGIEDSPAGLAIAERHQLWARQVPRAPEDIWTFIVGLDGDSRAGLLAHCVSLTVDGVRSWERKDRTVLGHVETLATALDLDMRAYWKPTAVRYLDRVTKAQITAAVADGVSGEAAERLSGMKKPAMVETAEPLLVEAGWLPVLLRTTSAQPAEVGAEPGGEVEPPSQAEATMTGEEDTAAPSTGSEPHGEGEPPLCDLDAVLSDAVVLPDDDEARVEALLTAAE
;
A
#
# COMPACT_ATOMS: atom_id res chain seq x y z
N MET A 1 22.51 -13.23 -35.20
CA MET A 1 21.76 -13.50 -36.45
C MET A 1 20.30 -13.60 -36.08
N THR A 2 19.59 -12.48 -36.14
CA THR A 2 18.18 -12.38 -35.76
C THR A 2 17.39 -12.24 -37.05
N THR A 3 16.59 -13.25 -37.36
CA THR A 3 15.65 -13.23 -38.49
C THR A 3 14.54 -12.20 -38.21
N PRO A 4 14.22 -11.32 -39.16
CA PRO A 4 13.14 -10.35 -38.99
C PRO A 4 11.79 -11.05 -39.15
N HIS A 5 10.89 -10.84 -38.18
CA HIS A 5 9.49 -11.24 -38.28
C HIS A 5 8.83 -10.36 -39.36
N SER A 6 8.50 -10.96 -40.50
CA SER A 6 7.72 -10.29 -41.56
C SER A 6 6.30 -10.03 -41.08
N PRO A 7 5.70 -8.86 -41.39
CA PRO A 7 4.29 -8.61 -41.09
C PRO A 7 3.44 -9.60 -41.90
N ALA A 8 2.54 -10.32 -41.21
CA ALA A 8 1.60 -11.22 -41.85
C ALA A 8 0.79 -10.46 -42.90
N ALA A 9 0.82 -10.96 -44.15
CA ALA A 9 -0.02 -10.43 -45.22
C ALA A 9 -1.51 -10.50 -44.83
N PRO A 10 -2.34 -9.53 -45.22
CA PRO A 10 -3.78 -9.57 -44.95
C PRO A 10 -4.35 -10.86 -45.54
N GLN A 11 -4.90 -11.72 -44.66
CA GLN A 11 -5.62 -12.91 -45.10
C GLN A 11 -6.79 -12.46 -45.98
N GLU A 12 -6.83 -12.95 -47.22
CA GLU A 12 -7.98 -12.70 -48.10
C GLU A 12 -9.26 -13.20 -47.41
N PRO A 13 -10.35 -12.41 -47.41
CA PRO A 13 -11.57 -12.78 -46.73
C PRO A 13 -12.13 -14.07 -47.32
N THR A 14 -12.28 -15.09 -46.48
CA THR A 14 -12.92 -16.36 -46.82
C THR A 14 -14.27 -16.07 -47.50
N PRO A 15 -14.56 -16.61 -48.69
CA PRO A 15 -15.79 -16.28 -49.40
C PRO A 15 -16.98 -16.68 -48.54
N ALA A 16 -17.81 -15.68 -48.22
CA ALA A 16 -19.01 -15.86 -47.42
C ALA A 16 -19.90 -16.97 -48.02
N PRO A 17 -20.50 -17.84 -47.18
CA PRO A 17 -21.36 -18.91 -47.67
C PRO A 17 -22.46 -18.32 -48.56
N LYS A 18 -22.73 -18.96 -49.70
CA LYS A 18 -23.82 -18.55 -50.59
C LYS A 18 -25.16 -18.77 -49.87
N ILE A 19 -25.66 -17.73 -49.21
CA ILE A 19 -26.97 -17.71 -48.57
C ILE A 19 -28.01 -17.83 -49.69
N GLY A 20 -28.70 -18.98 -49.78
CA GLY A 20 -29.87 -19.12 -50.63
C GLY A 20 -30.90 -18.04 -50.29
N GLY A 21 -31.59 -17.50 -51.29
CA GLY A 21 -32.38 -16.26 -51.23
C GLY A 21 -32.95 -15.93 -49.84
N LEU A 22 -32.41 -14.88 -49.21
CA LEU A 22 -32.84 -14.39 -47.91
C LEU A 22 -34.30 -13.95 -47.98
N VAL A 23 -35.20 -14.73 -47.39
CA VAL A 23 -36.60 -14.29 -47.18
C VAL A 23 -36.61 -13.45 -45.91
N VAL A 24 -36.66 -12.13 -46.06
CA VAL A 24 -36.79 -11.21 -44.94
C VAL A 24 -38.19 -11.36 -44.35
N GLN A 25 -38.27 -11.94 -43.14
CA GLN A 25 -39.52 -12.06 -42.39
C GLN A 25 -39.60 -10.94 -41.36
N PHE A 26 -40.78 -10.32 -41.24
CA PHE A 26 -41.06 -9.30 -40.24
C PHE A 26 -42.17 -9.82 -39.32
N GLY A 27 -41.98 -9.72 -38.01
CA GLY A 27 -43.03 -10.02 -37.04
C GLY A 27 -44.20 -9.03 -37.15
N GLU A 28 -45.39 -9.41 -36.66
CA GLU A 28 -46.59 -8.57 -36.72
C GLU A 28 -46.57 -7.51 -35.61
N VAL A 29 -46.65 -6.23 -35.95
CA VAL A 29 -46.69 -5.14 -34.95
C VAL A 29 -48.09 -5.05 -34.35
N ARG A 30 -48.20 -5.20 -33.02
CA ARG A 30 -49.45 -5.06 -32.26
C ARG A 30 -49.26 -4.26 -30.98
N ASP A 31 -50.27 -3.48 -30.61
CA ASP A 31 -50.31 -2.79 -29.32
C ASP A 31 -50.95 -3.70 -28.27
N ILE A 32 -50.17 -4.08 -27.25
CA ILE A 32 -50.57 -5.05 -26.22
C ILE A 32 -50.62 -4.35 -24.85
N PRO A 33 -51.70 -4.49 -24.06
CA PRO A 33 -51.77 -3.91 -22.73
C PRO A 33 -50.63 -4.39 -21.82
N LEU A 34 -49.97 -3.47 -21.12
CA LEU A 34 -48.82 -3.78 -20.25
C LEU A 34 -49.10 -4.90 -19.23
N ASN A 35 -50.31 -4.94 -18.65
CA ASN A 35 -50.73 -5.98 -17.71
C ASN A 35 -50.88 -7.38 -18.34
N ARG A 36 -50.84 -7.51 -19.66
CA ARG A 36 -50.84 -8.78 -20.39
C ARG A 36 -49.45 -9.25 -20.82
N LEU A 37 -48.40 -8.50 -20.51
CA LEU A 37 -47.00 -8.85 -20.80
C LEU A 37 -46.33 -9.58 -19.63
N LYS A 38 -45.83 -10.78 -19.88
CA LYS A 38 -45.12 -11.65 -18.94
C LYS A 38 -43.64 -11.79 -19.36
N ALA A 39 -42.76 -12.12 -18.42
CA ALA A 39 -41.37 -12.45 -18.76
C ALA A 39 -41.34 -13.80 -19.46
N SER A 40 -40.55 -13.94 -20.54
CA SER A 40 -40.35 -15.25 -21.15
C SER A 40 -39.41 -16.10 -20.28
N PRO A 41 -39.74 -17.37 -20.00
CA PRO A 41 -38.82 -18.31 -19.35
C PRO A 41 -37.61 -18.65 -20.23
N LYS A 42 -37.68 -18.35 -21.54
CA LYS A 42 -36.62 -18.58 -22.54
C LYS A 42 -35.62 -17.43 -22.63
N ASN A 43 -35.71 -16.42 -21.77
CA ASN A 43 -34.69 -15.37 -21.71
C ASN A 43 -33.34 -15.98 -21.32
N VAL A 44 -32.34 -15.74 -22.16
CA VAL A 44 -30.97 -16.25 -21.99
C VAL A 44 -30.21 -15.52 -20.89
N ARG A 45 -30.57 -14.26 -20.61
CA ARG A 45 -30.02 -13.52 -19.46
C ARG A 45 -30.62 -14.07 -18.17
N LYS A 46 -29.78 -14.76 -17.37
CA LYS A 46 -30.16 -15.30 -16.05
C LYS A 46 -29.97 -14.32 -14.90
N VAL A 47 -28.98 -13.43 -15.02
CA VAL A 47 -28.73 -12.37 -14.03
C VAL A 47 -29.74 -11.24 -14.24
N SER A 48 -30.51 -10.93 -13.19
CA SER A 48 -31.50 -9.84 -13.23
C SER A 48 -30.83 -8.49 -13.47
N HIS A 49 -31.55 -7.56 -14.10
CA HIS A 49 -31.08 -6.18 -14.21
C HIS A 49 -31.00 -5.53 -12.83
N THR A 50 -29.95 -4.75 -12.59
CA THR A 50 -29.83 -3.98 -11.36
C THR A 50 -30.97 -2.96 -11.27
N PRO A 51 -31.45 -2.62 -10.05
CA PRO A 51 -32.47 -1.60 -9.86
C PRO A 51 -32.12 -0.29 -10.56
N THR A 52 -30.87 0.16 -10.45
CA THR A 52 -30.33 1.37 -11.08
C THR A 52 -30.47 1.35 -12.61
N ALA A 53 -30.22 0.21 -13.27
CA ALA A 53 -30.36 0.08 -14.72
C ALA A 53 -31.82 0.08 -15.19
N ILE A 54 -32.77 -0.28 -14.32
CA ILE A 54 -34.21 -0.19 -14.58
C ILE A 54 -34.71 1.24 -14.36
N GLU A 55 -34.24 1.92 -13.31
CA GLU A 55 -34.50 3.34 -13.05
C GLU A 55 -34.08 4.22 -14.22
N SER A 56 -32.82 4.07 -14.64
CA SER A 56 -32.24 4.71 -15.83
C SER A 56 -33.17 4.61 -17.05
N ARG A 57 -33.66 3.39 -17.31
CA ARG A 57 -34.50 3.11 -18.47
C ARG A 57 -35.91 3.64 -18.31
N ALA A 58 -36.45 3.63 -17.09
CA ALA A 58 -37.73 4.25 -16.78
C ALA A 58 -37.67 5.77 -16.99
N ALA A 59 -36.57 6.42 -16.60
CA ALA A 59 -36.32 7.84 -16.89
C ALA A 59 -36.22 8.09 -18.40
N SER A 60 -35.45 7.30 -19.15
CA SER A 60 -35.39 7.47 -20.61
C SER A 60 -36.77 7.28 -21.27
N ILE A 61 -37.58 6.32 -20.81
CA ILE A 61 -38.92 6.07 -21.34
C ILE A 61 -39.88 7.21 -20.97
N SER A 62 -39.75 7.85 -19.81
CA SER A 62 -40.62 8.98 -19.44
C SER A 62 -40.39 10.20 -20.36
N TYR A 63 -39.15 10.42 -20.81
CA TYR A 63 -38.82 11.51 -21.73
C TYR A 63 -39.14 11.21 -23.20
N LYS A 64 -38.87 10.00 -23.68
CA LYS A 64 -38.85 9.67 -25.13
C LYS A 64 -39.88 8.62 -25.54
N GLY A 65 -40.55 7.99 -24.57
CA GLY A 65 -41.34 6.78 -24.80
C GLY A 65 -40.47 5.56 -25.08
N VAL A 66 -41.12 4.48 -25.49
CA VAL A 66 -40.46 3.22 -25.85
C VAL A 66 -40.04 3.30 -27.32
N LEU A 67 -38.75 3.56 -27.58
CA LEU A 67 -38.23 3.74 -28.94
C LEU A 67 -38.14 2.43 -29.73
N GLN A 68 -37.64 1.36 -29.08
CA GLN A 68 -37.59 0.02 -29.66
C GLN A 68 -38.77 -0.80 -29.14
N PRO A 69 -39.65 -1.34 -30.01
CA PRO A 69 -40.73 -2.25 -29.61
C PRO A 69 -40.21 -3.51 -28.91
N LEU A 70 -41.01 -4.08 -28.01
CA LEU A 70 -40.70 -5.36 -27.38
C LEU A 70 -41.00 -6.49 -28.35
N VAL A 71 -40.16 -7.53 -28.39
CA VAL A 71 -40.46 -8.74 -29.18
C VAL A 71 -41.11 -9.75 -28.26
N VAL A 72 -42.26 -10.28 -28.70
CA VAL A 72 -43.10 -11.15 -27.87
C VAL A 72 -43.58 -12.37 -28.63
N GLU A 73 -43.82 -13.46 -27.90
CA GLU A 73 -44.56 -14.62 -28.37
C GLU A 73 -45.89 -14.76 -27.61
N PRO A 74 -46.97 -15.26 -28.23
CA PRO A 74 -48.21 -15.55 -27.52
C PRO A 74 -47.99 -16.68 -26.49
N GLU A 75 -48.52 -16.52 -25.28
CA GLU A 75 -48.50 -17.58 -24.27
C GLU A 75 -49.55 -18.65 -24.63
N ILE A 76 -49.08 -19.87 -24.93
CA ILE A 76 -49.94 -21.01 -25.24
C ILE A 76 -50.02 -21.94 -24.02
N LYS A 77 -51.23 -22.26 -23.57
CA LYS A 77 -51.50 -23.29 -22.55
C LYS A 77 -52.57 -24.24 -23.08
N ASP A 78 -52.36 -25.55 -22.92
CA ASP A 78 -53.27 -26.60 -23.40
C ASP A 78 -53.66 -26.44 -24.90
N GLY A 79 -52.70 -25.97 -25.72
CA GLY A 79 -52.90 -25.75 -27.15
C GLY A 79 -53.76 -24.54 -27.52
N ARG A 80 -54.08 -23.65 -26.57
CA ARG A 80 -54.83 -22.41 -26.82
C ARG A 80 -54.07 -21.18 -26.32
N GLU A 81 -54.22 -20.07 -27.05
CA GLU A 81 -53.69 -18.77 -26.62
C GLU A 81 -54.43 -18.30 -25.36
N THR A 82 -53.67 -17.95 -24.32
CA THR A 82 -54.24 -17.43 -23.06
C THR A 82 -54.63 -15.96 -23.16
N GLY A 83 -54.23 -15.29 -24.24
CA GLY A 83 -54.33 -13.84 -24.42
C GLY A 83 -53.25 -13.03 -23.67
N TYR A 84 -52.29 -13.70 -23.03
CA TYR A 84 -51.05 -13.10 -22.53
C TYR A 84 -49.92 -13.32 -23.53
N TYR A 85 -48.88 -12.49 -23.42
CA TYR A 85 -47.70 -12.57 -24.28
C TYR A 85 -46.43 -12.62 -23.43
N LEU A 86 -45.47 -13.45 -23.84
CA LEU A 86 -44.17 -13.62 -23.21
C LEU A 86 -43.15 -12.74 -23.92
N VAL A 87 -42.41 -11.93 -23.17
CA VAL A 87 -41.38 -11.02 -23.72
C VAL A 87 -40.09 -11.80 -23.97
N SER A 88 -39.78 -12.04 -25.24
CA SER A 88 -38.58 -12.74 -25.71
C SER A 88 -37.36 -11.79 -25.78
N ALA A 89 -37.58 -10.55 -26.23
CA ALA A 89 -36.58 -9.49 -26.22
C ALA A 89 -37.14 -8.18 -25.68
N GLY A 90 -36.36 -7.48 -24.84
CA GLY A 90 -36.79 -6.23 -24.19
C GLY A 90 -37.36 -6.38 -22.77
N GLU A 91 -36.97 -7.41 -22.02
CA GLU A 91 -37.42 -7.59 -20.62
C GLU A 91 -37.09 -6.37 -19.73
N SER A 92 -35.93 -5.74 -19.92
CA SER A 92 -35.57 -4.51 -19.20
C SER A 92 -36.53 -3.35 -19.47
N ARG A 93 -37.05 -3.24 -20.70
CA ARG A 93 -38.08 -2.25 -21.09
C ARG A 93 -39.43 -2.58 -20.44
N ARG A 94 -39.80 -3.87 -20.39
CA ARG A 94 -41.00 -4.33 -19.66
C ARG A 94 -40.92 -3.97 -18.18
N GLN A 95 -39.77 -4.20 -17.54
CA GLN A 95 -39.55 -3.88 -16.12
C GLN A 95 -39.62 -2.36 -15.87
N ALA A 96 -39.00 -1.55 -16.71
CA ALA A 96 -39.08 -0.09 -16.63
C ALA A 96 -40.52 0.44 -16.78
N LEU A 97 -41.30 -0.10 -17.73
CA LEU A 97 -42.73 0.23 -17.87
C LEU A 97 -43.54 -0.19 -16.65
N ARG A 98 -43.25 -1.36 -16.06
CA ARG A 98 -43.89 -1.81 -14.82
C ARG A 98 -43.56 -0.90 -13.64
N LEU A 99 -42.31 -0.43 -13.52
CA LEU A 99 -41.89 0.54 -12.51
C LEU A 99 -42.65 1.87 -12.68
N LEU A 100 -42.74 2.39 -13.91
CA LEU A 100 -43.54 3.58 -14.20
C LEU A 100 -45.02 3.38 -13.87
N ALA A 101 -45.57 2.19 -14.10
CA ALA A 101 -46.95 1.87 -13.74
C ALA A 101 -47.16 1.75 -12.23
N GLN A 102 -46.18 1.22 -11.48
CA GLN A 102 -46.20 1.22 -10.02
C GLN A 102 -46.17 2.64 -9.46
N ARG A 103 -45.40 3.54 -10.09
CA ARG A 103 -45.33 4.98 -9.78
C ARG A 103 -46.55 5.78 -10.25
N LYS A 104 -47.54 5.13 -10.89
CA LYS A 104 -48.72 5.77 -11.49
C LYS A 104 -48.39 6.79 -12.60
N ALA A 105 -47.18 6.77 -13.14
CA ALA A 105 -46.80 7.58 -14.30
C ALA A 105 -47.38 7.00 -15.61
N VAL A 106 -47.65 5.69 -15.66
CA VAL A 106 -48.29 5.00 -16.78
C VAL A 106 -49.43 4.13 -16.26
N ALA A 107 -50.54 4.02 -17.00
CA ALA A 107 -51.64 3.14 -16.61
C ALA A 107 -51.21 1.66 -16.71
N LYS A 108 -51.65 0.80 -15.77
CA LYS A 108 -51.34 -0.65 -15.81
C LYS A 108 -51.79 -1.35 -17.10
N GLY A 109 -52.84 -0.84 -17.75
CA GLY A 109 -53.34 -1.34 -19.03
C GLY A 109 -52.92 -0.50 -20.24
N ALA A 110 -51.92 0.38 -20.09
CA ALA A 110 -51.44 1.20 -21.20
C ALA A 110 -51.02 0.31 -22.39
N PRO A 111 -51.39 0.68 -23.63
CA PRO A 111 -50.95 -0.05 -24.82
C PRO A 111 -49.44 0.08 -24.98
N VAL A 112 -48.75 -1.04 -25.14
CA VAL A 112 -47.32 -1.13 -25.41
C VAL A 112 -47.14 -1.72 -26.80
N ARG A 113 -46.44 -1.00 -27.67
CA ARG A 113 -46.13 -1.48 -29.02
C ARG A 113 -45.16 -2.66 -28.96
N CYS A 114 -45.59 -3.80 -29.49
CA CYS A 114 -44.84 -5.04 -29.52
C CYS A 114 -44.78 -5.59 -30.95
N VAL A 115 -43.72 -6.34 -31.25
CA VAL A 115 -43.59 -7.17 -32.44
C VAL A 115 -43.88 -8.60 -32.01
N VAL A 116 -44.95 -9.17 -32.54
CA VAL A 116 -45.31 -10.57 -32.30
C VAL A 116 -44.52 -11.43 -33.26
N ASP A 117 -43.61 -12.25 -32.73
CA ASP A 117 -42.81 -13.20 -33.47
C ASP A 117 -43.22 -14.62 -33.07
N THR A 118 -43.75 -15.37 -34.04
CA THR A 118 -44.12 -16.78 -33.90
C THR A 118 -43.28 -17.68 -34.78
N THR A 119 -42.29 -17.11 -35.48
CA THR A 119 -41.51 -17.77 -36.52
C THR A 119 -40.13 -18.17 -36.03
N ASN A 120 -39.45 -17.30 -35.30
CA ASN A 120 -38.09 -17.55 -34.80
C ASN A 120 -38.12 -18.16 -33.40
N ASP A 121 -37.04 -18.85 -33.01
CA ASP A 121 -36.92 -19.34 -31.63
C ASP A 121 -36.73 -18.15 -30.67
N PRO A 122 -37.61 -17.99 -29.65
CA PRO A 122 -37.47 -16.94 -28.64
C PRO A 122 -36.11 -16.90 -27.95
N ALA A 123 -35.43 -18.05 -27.80
CA ALA A 123 -34.10 -18.10 -27.17
C ALA A 123 -33.03 -17.46 -28.07
N GLU A 124 -33.04 -17.76 -29.38
CA GLU A 124 -32.15 -17.15 -30.38
C GLU A 124 -32.40 -15.65 -30.49
N VAL A 125 -33.68 -15.24 -30.57
CA VAL A 125 -34.07 -13.81 -30.58
C VAL A 125 -33.55 -13.08 -29.34
N SER A 126 -33.56 -13.75 -28.18
CA SER A 126 -33.04 -13.21 -26.92
C SER A 126 -31.51 -13.10 -26.93
N LEU A 127 -30.79 -14.07 -27.50
CA LEU A 127 -29.33 -14.05 -27.63
C LEU A 127 -28.88 -12.93 -28.57
N ASP A 128 -29.46 -12.88 -29.77
CA ASP A 128 -29.11 -11.89 -30.79
C ASP A 128 -29.30 -10.46 -30.26
N GLU A 129 -30.38 -10.19 -29.54
CA GLU A 129 -30.64 -8.86 -28.96
C GLU A 129 -29.60 -8.44 -27.91
N ASN A 130 -29.03 -9.40 -27.18
CA ASN A 130 -28.00 -9.12 -26.19
C ASN A 130 -26.61 -8.99 -26.83
N PHE A 131 -26.30 -9.79 -27.86
CA PHE A 131 -24.98 -9.85 -28.48
C PHE A 131 -24.74 -8.74 -29.51
N SER A 132 -25.76 -8.36 -30.29
CA SER A 132 -25.64 -7.38 -31.39
C SER A 132 -25.51 -5.90 -30.94
N ARG A 133 -25.23 -5.64 -29.66
CA ARG A 133 -25.18 -4.29 -29.10
C ARG A 133 -23.74 -3.80 -28.96
N GLU A 134 -23.31 -2.97 -29.89
CA GLU A 134 -22.08 -2.18 -29.73
C GLU A 134 -22.39 -0.85 -29.03
N MET A 135 -21.60 -0.51 -28.01
CA MET A 135 -21.71 0.78 -27.34
C MET A 135 -21.07 1.87 -28.20
N LEU A 136 -21.67 3.07 -28.18
CA LEU A 136 -21.08 4.24 -28.81
C LEU A 136 -19.72 4.56 -28.17
N HIS A 137 -18.69 4.85 -28.97
CA HIS A 137 -17.37 5.19 -28.46
C HIS A 137 -17.44 6.46 -27.57
N PRO A 138 -16.71 6.56 -26.45
CA PRO A 138 -16.75 7.73 -25.57
C PRO A 138 -16.45 9.08 -26.26
N ALA A 139 -15.57 9.09 -27.27
CA ALA A 139 -15.33 10.29 -28.09
C ALA A 139 -16.58 10.74 -28.87
N ASP A 140 -17.34 9.78 -29.40
CA ASP A 140 -18.58 10.08 -30.13
C ASP A 140 -19.71 10.47 -29.18
N GLN A 141 -19.73 9.89 -27.96
CA GLN A 141 -20.63 10.33 -26.89
C GLN A 141 -20.38 11.80 -26.54
N TYR A 142 -19.10 12.22 -26.46
CA TYR A 142 -18.73 13.61 -26.26
C TYR A 142 -19.34 14.52 -27.34
N GLU A 143 -19.14 14.22 -28.61
CA GLU A 143 -19.66 15.04 -29.71
C GLU A 143 -21.20 15.11 -29.69
N ALA A 144 -21.85 13.97 -29.40
CA ALA A 144 -23.30 13.91 -29.27
C ALA A 144 -23.84 14.73 -28.08
N PHE A 145 -23.15 14.71 -26.94
CA PHE A 145 -23.53 15.51 -25.77
C PHE A 145 -23.25 17.00 -25.99
N LYS A 146 -22.12 17.33 -26.64
CA LYS A 146 -21.79 18.71 -27.00
C LYS A 146 -22.79 19.31 -27.98
N ASP A 147 -23.20 18.61 -29.04
CA ASP A 147 -24.28 19.08 -29.93
C ASP A 147 -25.55 19.39 -29.16
N GLN A 148 -25.91 18.57 -28.17
CA GLN A 148 -27.11 18.80 -27.38
C GLN A 148 -26.99 19.98 -26.42
N ALA A 149 -25.84 20.14 -25.78
CA ALA A 149 -25.56 21.32 -24.97
C ALA A 149 -25.63 22.59 -25.83
N ASP A 150 -24.95 22.61 -26.98
CA ASP A 150 -24.83 23.79 -27.84
C ASP A 150 -26.15 24.14 -28.54
N ARG A 151 -26.82 23.16 -29.13
CA ARG A 151 -28.02 23.38 -29.96
C ARG A 151 -29.31 23.48 -29.14
N LYS A 152 -29.42 22.74 -28.05
CA LYS A 152 -30.65 22.67 -27.24
C LYS A 152 -30.52 23.37 -25.89
N GLY A 153 -29.32 23.80 -25.50
CA GLY A 153 -29.07 24.46 -24.22
C GLY A 153 -29.19 23.53 -23.03
N TYR A 154 -29.05 22.21 -23.23
CA TYR A 154 -29.23 21.25 -22.13
C TYR A 154 -28.03 21.22 -21.19
N SER A 155 -28.31 21.23 -19.89
CA SER A 155 -27.27 21.02 -18.87
C SER A 155 -26.82 19.55 -18.82
N ALA A 156 -25.69 19.27 -18.14
CA ALA A 156 -25.21 17.90 -17.96
C ALA A 156 -26.25 17.03 -17.23
N GLU A 157 -26.97 17.59 -16.26
CA GLU A 157 -28.03 16.96 -15.48
C GLU A 157 -29.24 16.63 -16.36
N GLU A 158 -29.62 17.56 -17.25
CA GLU A 158 -30.73 17.33 -18.18
C GLU A 158 -30.41 16.26 -19.23
N ILE A 159 -29.18 16.28 -19.77
CA ILE A 159 -28.70 15.23 -20.68
C ILE A 159 -28.72 13.89 -19.93
N ALA A 160 -28.13 13.83 -18.74
CA ALA A 160 -28.09 12.64 -17.91
C ALA A 160 -29.47 12.05 -17.63
N ALA A 161 -30.43 12.89 -17.21
CA ALA A 161 -31.80 12.48 -16.94
C ALA A 161 -32.51 11.90 -18.19
N ARG A 162 -32.25 12.46 -19.37
CA ARG A 162 -32.85 12.00 -20.64
C ARG A 162 -32.31 10.66 -21.13
N TYR A 163 -31.08 10.31 -20.76
CA TYR A 163 -30.44 9.05 -21.15
C TYR A 163 -30.40 8.03 -20.02
N GLY A 164 -30.76 8.42 -18.80
CA GLY A 164 -30.69 7.56 -17.62
C GLY A 164 -29.26 7.25 -17.22
N ILE A 165 -28.31 8.15 -17.45
CA ILE A 165 -26.92 8.00 -17.01
C ILE A 165 -26.66 8.95 -15.85
N LYS A 166 -25.56 8.74 -15.12
CA LYS A 166 -25.16 9.68 -14.05
C LYS A 166 -24.68 11.02 -14.67
N PRO A 167 -24.99 12.18 -14.08
CA PRO A 167 -24.47 13.49 -14.54
C PRO A 167 -22.96 13.52 -14.68
N ASP A 168 -22.23 12.84 -13.78
CA ASP A 168 -20.76 12.81 -13.82
C ASP A 168 -20.21 12.14 -15.09
N ILE A 169 -20.91 11.15 -15.63
CA ILE A 169 -20.54 10.52 -16.91
C ILE A 169 -20.65 11.57 -18.02
N VAL A 170 -21.72 12.37 -18.04
CA VAL A 170 -21.90 13.42 -19.05
C VAL A 170 -20.81 14.49 -18.91
N ARG A 171 -20.54 14.97 -17.70
CA ARG A 171 -19.48 15.96 -17.43
C ARG A 171 -18.11 15.42 -17.84
N GLN A 172 -17.80 14.16 -17.51
CA GLN A 172 -16.56 13.51 -17.90
C GLN A 172 -16.41 13.45 -19.42
N ARG A 173 -17.47 13.10 -20.16
CA ARG A 173 -17.43 13.11 -21.63
C ARG A 173 -17.27 14.52 -22.18
N LEU A 174 -18.00 15.51 -21.63
CA LEU A 174 -17.88 16.92 -22.05
C LEU A 174 -16.47 17.49 -21.83
N ARG A 175 -15.74 17.03 -20.80
CA ARG A 175 -14.33 17.41 -20.57
C ARG A 175 -13.40 17.00 -21.70
N LEU A 176 -13.72 15.96 -22.47
CA LEU A 176 -12.93 15.58 -23.66
C LEU A 176 -12.88 16.70 -24.71
N GLY A 177 -13.79 17.67 -24.65
CA GLY A 177 -13.75 18.84 -25.51
C GLY A 177 -12.63 19.83 -25.25
N ALA A 178 -11.90 19.70 -24.14
CA ALA A 178 -10.69 20.46 -23.88
C ALA A 178 -9.44 19.83 -24.52
N VAL A 179 -9.56 18.67 -25.15
CA VAL A 179 -8.43 17.91 -25.71
C VAL A 179 -8.23 18.25 -27.20
N ALA A 180 -6.97 18.29 -27.63
CA ALA A 180 -6.58 18.49 -29.01
C ALA A 180 -7.21 17.41 -29.93
N PRO A 181 -7.76 17.79 -31.10
CA PRO A 181 -8.39 16.84 -32.02
C PRO A 181 -7.50 15.64 -32.39
N GLU A 182 -6.20 15.89 -32.58
CA GLU A 182 -5.21 14.84 -32.91
C GLU A 182 -5.08 13.77 -31.82
N LEU A 183 -5.19 14.15 -30.53
CA LEU A 183 -5.19 13.19 -29.42
C LEU A 183 -6.52 12.42 -29.31
N LEU A 184 -7.64 13.05 -29.70
CA LEU A 184 -8.93 12.35 -29.81
C LEU A 184 -8.94 11.34 -30.97
N ASP A 185 -8.23 11.62 -32.05
CA ASP A 185 -8.07 10.68 -33.17
C ASP A 185 -7.21 9.48 -32.75
N LEU A 186 -6.09 9.73 -32.04
CA LEU A 186 -5.29 8.65 -31.43
C LEU A 186 -6.09 7.81 -30.42
N TYR A 187 -7.04 8.43 -29.72
CA TYR A 187 -7.96 7.70 -28.85
C TYR A 187 -8.91 6.80 -29.64
N ARG A 188 -9.45 7.27 -30.76
CA ARG A 188 -10.32 6.47 -31.65
C ARG A 188 -9.57 5.32 -32.31
N GLU A 189 -8.28 5.49 -32.55
CA GLU A 189 -7.37 4.45 -33.07
C GLU A 189 -6.91 3.46 -31.98
N GLU A 190 -7.41 3.59 -30.75
CA GLU A 190 -7.05 2.76 -29.58
C GLU A 190 -5.56 2.86 -29.18
N VAL A 191 -4.86 3.91 -29.64
CA VAL A 191 -3.47 4.20 -29.25
C VAL A 191 -3.42 4.80 -27.85
N LEU A 192 -4.43 5.59 -27.48
CA LEU A 192 -4.61 6.15 -26.14
C LEU A 192 -5.81 5.52 -25.45
N THR A 193 -5.80 5.50 -24.11
CA THR A 193 -6.95 5.10 -23.29
C THR A 193 -7.78 6.31 -22.86
N LEU A 194 -9.03 6.08 -22.44
CA LEU A 194 -9.91 7.15 -21.95
C LEU A 194 -9.27 7.95 -20.80
N GLU A 195 -8.56 7.27 -19.90
CA GLU A 195 -7.91 7.90 -18.75
C GLU A 195 -6.74 8.79 -19.16
N GLN A 196 -5.94 8.36 -20.14
CA GLN A 196 -4.83 9.15 -20.69
C GLN A 196 -5.34 10.41 -21.38
N VAL A 197 -6.37 10.30 -22.20
CA VAL A 197 -6.97 11.43 -22.91
C VAL A 197 -7.62 12.41 -21.93
N THR A 198 -8.30 11.89 -20.91
CA THR A 198 -8.88 12.72 -19.84
C THR A 198 -7.80 13.45 -19.04
N ALA A 199 -6.60 12.87 -18.89
CA ALA A 199 -5.48 13.54 -18.23
C ALA A 199 -4.98 14.77 -19.00
N PHE A 200 -4.98 14.74 -20.34
CA PHE A 200 -4.66 15.91 -21.16
C PHE A 200 -5.70 17.04 -21.01
N ALA A 201 -6.95 16.70 -20.73
CA ALA A 201 -8.05 17.66 -20.59
C ALA A 201 -7.92 18.59 -19.37
N VAL A 202 -6.96 18.35 -18.47
CA VAL A 202 -6.71 19.21 -17.28
C VAL A 202 -6.32 20.64 -17.67
N ASN A 203 -5.64 20.81 -18.80
CA ASN A 203 -5.24 22.11 -19.31
C ASN A 203 -5.63 22.20 -20.80
N PRO A 204 -6.47 23.18 -21.20
CA PRO A 204 -7.02 23.28 -22.56
C PRO A 204 -6.03 23.76 -23.63
N ASP A 205 -4.77 23.99 -23.27
CA ASP A 205 -3.72 24.37 -24.23
C ASP A 205 -3.36 23.20 -25.17
N THR A 206 -3.89 23.26 -26.40
CA THR A 206 -3.70 22.20 -27.40
C THR A 206 -2.26 22.06 -27.87
N GLU A 207 -1.48 23.15 -27.91
CA GLU A 207 -0.07 23.07 -28.33
C GLU A 207 0.77 22.35 -27.27
N ARG A 208 0.55 22.69 -26.00
CA ARG A 208 1.19 22.02 -24.86
C ARG A 208 0.81 20.54 -24.79
N GLN A 209 -0.46 20.21 -24.97
CA GLN A 209 -0.92 18.80 -24.98
C GLN A 209 -0.16 17.96 -26.02
N LEU A 210 -0.01 18.49 -27.24
CA LEU A 210 0.72 17.82 -28.31
C LEU A 210 2.22 17.76 -28.05
N GLN A 211 2.80 18.80 -27.46
CA GLN A 211 4.20 18.80 -27.02
C GLN A 211 4.46 17.70 -25.99
N VAL A 212 3.65 17.63 -24.94
CA VAL A 212 3.76 16.61 -23.88
C VAL A 212 3.63 15.21 -24.49
N TYR A 213 2.64 14.98 -25.35
CA TYR A 213 2.47 13.70 -26.03
C TYR A 213 3.69 13.29 -26.87
N LYS A 214 4.25 14.22 -27.67
CA LYS A 214 5.43 13.95 -28.52
C LYS A 214 6.71 13.67 -27.73
N GLN A 215 6.83 14.22 -26.53
CA GLN A 215 8.04 14.11 -25.71
C GLN A 215 7.97 12.93 -24.73
N MET A 216 6.78 12.36 -24.49
CA MET A 216 6.61 11.16 -23.67
C MET A 216 6.89 9.88 -24.46
N SER A 217 7.57 8.94 -23.82
CA SER A 217 7.70 7.57 -24.31
C SER A 217 6.36 6.83 -24.21
N PRO A 218 6.07 5.84 -25.08
CA PRO A 218 4.88 4.98 -24.94
C PRO A 218 4.72 4.36 -23.54
N HIS A 219 5.83 4.01 -22.88
CA HIS A 219 5.83 3.46 -21.51
C HIS A 219 5.61 4.53 -20.43
N GLY A 220 5.77 5.82 -20.76
CA GLY A 220 5.64 6.97 -19.87
C GLY A 220 4.27 7.64 -19.89
N LEU A 221 3.33 7.18 -20.73
CA LEU A 221 1.96 7.73 -20.86
C LEU A 221 1.04 7.29 -19.70
N GLN A 222 1.51 7.33 -18.46
CA GLN A 222 0.67 7.04 -17.30
C GLN A 222 -0.23 8.25 -16.99
N PRO A 223 -1.52 8.07 -16.67
CA PRO A 223 -2.46 9.20 -16.46
C PRO A 223 -2.01 10.20 -15.39
N TYR A 224 -1.32 9.75 -14.34
CA TYR A 224 -0.74 10.64 -13.33
C TYR A 224 0.42 11.47 -13.88
N ALA A 225 1.35 10.86 -14.62
CA ALA A 225 2.48 11.56 -15.23
C ALA A 225 2.03 12.62 -16.26
N ILE A 226 0.98 12.30 -17.04
CA ILE A 226 0.36 13.26 -17.96
C ILE A 226 -0.23 14.43 -17.15
N ARG A 227 -1.06 14.16 -16.13
CA ARG A 227 -1.64 15.22 -15.29
C ARG A 227 -0.57 16.11 -14.68
N ARG A 228 0.47 15.52 -14.10
CA ARG A 228 1.61 16.22 -13.51
C ARG A 228 2.30 17.12 -14.54
N SER A 229 2.59 16.61 -15.74
CA SER A 229 3.20 17.39 -16.83
C SER A 229 2.30 18.53 -17.33
N MET A 230 0.98 18.32 -17.31
CA MET A 230 0.00 19.34 -17.67
C MET A 230 -0.15 20.43 -16.60
N THR A 231 0.12 20.13 -15.32
CA THR A 231 -0.01 21.06 -14.17
C THR A 231 1.29 21.73 -13.73
N GLU A 232 2.45 21.05 -13.81
CA GLU A 232 3.76 21.60 -13.47
C GLU A 232 4.22 22.55 -14.59
N MET A 233 3.88 23.83 -14.48
CA MET A 233 4.32 24.86 -15.44
C MET A 233 5.73 25.40 -15.15
N LYS A 234 6.18 25.37 -13.89
CA LYS A 234 7.50 25.85 -13.47
C LYS A 234 8.03 25.01 -12.32
N VAL A 235 9.29 24.59 -12.41
CA VAL A 235 9.98 23.79 -11.38
C VAL A 235 11.12 24.62 -10.80
N SER A 236 11.26 24.63 -9.48
CA SER A 236 12.35 25.35 -8.82
C SER A 236 13.71 24.75 -9.18
N ALA A 237 14.76 25.57 -9.24
CA ALA A 237 16.14 25.11 -9.41
C ALA A 237 16.62 24.17 -8.28
N ASP A 238 15.95 24.17 -7.14
CA ASP A 238 16.23 23.30 -5.99
C ASP A 238 15.49 21.95 -6.03
N ASP A 239 14.71 21.68 -7.09
CA ASP A 239 14.02 20.38 -7.25
C ASP A 239 15.06 19.24 -7.39
N ARG A 240 14.78 18.09 -6.76
CA ARG A 240 15.65 16.90 -6.77
C ARG A 240 16.12 16.48 -8.16
N ARG A 241 15.28 16.68 -9.20
CA ARG A 241 15.59 16.41 -10.61
C ARG A 241 16.67 17.35 -11.14
N VAL A 242 16.61 18.61 -10.76
CA VAL A 242 17.57 19.65 -11.15
C VAL A 242 18.88 19.47 -10.40
N VAL A 243 18.83 19.15 -9.12
CA VAL A 243 20.01 18.80 -8.31
C VAL A 243 20.73 17.59 -8.92
N PHE A 244 19.99 16.54 -9.29
CA PHE A 244 20.56 15.35 -9.92
C PHE A 244 21.13 15.63 -11.32
N LEU A 245 20.40 16.34 -12.19
CA LEU A 245 20.86 16.61 -13.55
C LEU A 245 22.02 17.62 -13.59
N GLY A 246 21.91 18.67 -12.76
CA GLY A 246 22.69 19.90 -12.81
C GLY A 246 22.03 20.94 -13.72
N LEU A 247 21.89 22.18 -13.23
CA LEU A 247 21.27 23.27 -13.99
C LEU A 247 22.01 23.58 -15.29
N ASP A 248 23.34 23.47 -15.30
CA ASP A 248 24.17 23.70 -16.49
C ASP A 248 23.89 22.69 -17.60
N ALA A 249 23.63 21.42 -17.25
CA ALA A 249 23.29 20.39 -18.23
C ALA A 249 21.90 20.64 -18.86
N TYR A 250 20.95 21.13 -18.07
CA TYR A 250 19.63 21.54 -18.56
C TYR A 250 19.71 22.73 -19.54
N VAL A 251 20.49 23.76 -19.18
CA VAL A 251 20.71 24.93 -20.05
C VAL A 251 21.45 24.54 -21.33
N ALA A 252 22.45 23.65 -21.24
CA ALA A 252 23.18 23.14 -22.40
C ALA A 252 22.29 22.37 -23.39
N ALA A 253 21.24 21.71 -22.90
CA ALA A 253 20.23 21.05 -23.72
C ALA A 253 19.19 22.01 -24.34
N GLY A 254 19.36 23.33 -24.14
CA GLY A 254 18.47 24.36 -24.67
C GLY A 254 17.25 24.66 -23.81
N GLY A 255 17.26 24.24 -22.53
CA GLY A 255 16.15 24.44 -21.62
C GLY A 255 15.99 25.90 -21.16
N PRO A 256 14.78 26.49 -21.24
CA PRO A 256 14.53 27.84 -20.75
C PRO A 256 14.59 27.90 -19.22
N VAL A 257 15.40 28.83 -18.70
CA VAL A 257 15.50 29.12 -17.27
C VAL A 257 15.11 30.57 -17.04
N LEU A 258 14.07 30.78 -16.25
CA LEU A 258 13.68 32.10 -15.76
C LEU A 258 14.47 32.41 -14.49
N ARG A 259 15.44 33.30 -14.59
CA ARG A 259 16.20 33.79 -13.43
C ARG A 259 15.59 35.09 -12.93
N ASP A 260 15.30 35.18 -11.64
CA ASP A 260 14.98 36.46 -11.02
C ASP A 260 16.26 37.31 -10.96
N LEU A 261 16.14 38.59 -11.33
CA LEU A 261 17.26 39.54 -11.41
C LEU A 261 17.74 40.02 -10.02
N PHE A 262 17.11 39.57 -8.94
CA PHE A 262 17.36 40.04 -7.57
C PHE A 262 17.79 38.95 -6.57
N THR A 263 18.03 37.71 -6.99
CA THR A 263 18.51 36.61 -6.12
C THR A 263 19.98 36.25 -6.40
N GLU A 264 20.82 36.30 -5.37
CA GLU A 264 22.29 36.15 -5.48
C GLU A 264 22.77 34.68 -5.59
N ASN A 265 21.91 33.69 -5.29
CA ASN A 265 22.27 32.27 -5.23
C ASN A 265 21.36 31.42 -6.11
N ASN A 266 21.68 31.20 -7.39
CA ASN A 266 21.12 30.16 -8.28
C ASN A 266 19.58 29.91 -8.26
N ALA A 267 18.76 30.82 -7.74
CA ALA A 267 17.32 30.67 -7.63
C ALA A 267 16.67 31.07 -8.95
N GLY A 268 16.46 30.08 -9.82
CA GLY A 268 15.74 30.21 -11.08
C GLY A 268 14.61 29.20 -11.16
N TRP A 269 13.65 29.48 -12.04
CA TRP A 269 12.56 28.57 -12.37
C TRP A 269 12.82 27.94 -13.74
N ILE A 270 12.73 26.63 -13.81
CA ILE A 270 12.74 25.88 -15.05
C ILE A 270 11.33 25.89 -15.64
N GLU A 271 11.20 26.26 -16.91
CA GLU A 271 9.89 26.37 -17.57
C GLU A 271 9.53 25.11 -18.38
N ASP A 272 10.53 24.39 -18.93
CA ASP A 272 10.30 23.14 -19.66
C ASP A 272 10.61 21.93 -18.75
N VAL A 273 9.60 21.54 -17.97
CA VAL A 273 9.61 20.38 -17.06
C VAL A 273 9.75 19.07 -17.82
N VAL A 274 9.22 18.99 -19.04
CA VAL A 274 9.24 17.76 -19.83
C VAL A 274 10.63 17.50 -20.39
N LEU A 275 11.35 18.56 -20.80
CA LEU A 275 12.78 18.47 -21.11
C LEU A 275 13.59 18.03 -19.89
N LEU A 276 13.28 18.57 -18.69
CA LEU A 276 13.95 18.18 -17.45
C LEU A 276 13.74 16.67 -17.16
N ASP A 277 12.50 16.19 -17.20
CA ASP A 277 12.17 14.78 -16.93
C ASP A 277 12.86 13.84 -17.92
N ARG A 278 12.88 14.20 -19.21
CA ARG A 278 13.58 13.43 -20.24
C ARG A 278 15.09 13.34 -19.99
N LEU A 279 15.75 14.47 -19.71
CA LEU A 279 17.20 14.49 -19.46
C LEU A 279 17.57 13.72 -18.18
N VAL A 280 16.74 13.82 -17.13
CA VAL A 280 16.92 13.04 -15.90
C VAL A 280 16.73 11.56 -16.17
N ALA A 281 15.68 11.17 -16.91
CA ALA A 281 15.45 9.78 -17.29
C ALA A 281 16.60 9.22 -18.14
N GLU A 282 17.11 9.99 -19.10
CA GLU A 282 18.28 9.62 -19.92
C GLU A 282 19.54 9.45 -19.06
N LYS A 283 19.80 10.37 -18.12
CA LYS A 283 20.95 10.30 -17.21
C LYS A 283 20.86 9.09 -16.26
N LEU A 284 19.68 8.83 -15.68
CA LEU A 284 19.46 7.65 -14.84
C LEU A 284 19.59 6.35 -15.65
N ALA A 285 19.04 6.31 -16.87
CA ALA A 285 19.15 5.15 -17.75
C ALA A 285 20.60 4.87 -18.15
N ALA A 286 21.38 5.90 -18.45
CA ALA A 286 22.81 5.77 -18.73
C ALA A 286 23.58 5.22 -17.52
N LEU A 287 23.29 5.72 -16.31
CA LEU A 287 23.91 5.24 -15.07
C LEU A 287 23.52 3.77 -14.79
N ALA A 288 22.27 3.40 -15.01
CA ALA A 288 21.80 2.02 -14.86
C ALA A 288 22.47 1.08 -15.87
N GLN A 289 22.66 1.52 -17.12
CA GLN A 289 23.37 0.76 -18.16
C GLN A 289 24.86 0.60 -17.84
N ASP A 290 25.54 1.65 -17.40
CA ASP A 290 26.95 1.59 -16.99
C ASP A 290 27.16 0.55 -15.86
N ILE A 291 26.30 0.58 -14.84
CA ILE A 291 26.35 -0.40 -13.74
C ILE A 291 26.10 -1.81 -14.26
N ARG A 292 25.12 -2.00 -15.15
CA ARG A 292 24.84 -3.29 -15.77
C ARG A 292 26.06 -3.85 -16.49
N ASP A 293 26.68 -3.04 -17.33
CA ASP A 293 27.78 -3.47 -18.19
C ASP A 293 29.07 -3.70 -17.38
N ARG A 294 29.32 -2.85 -16.37
CA ARG A 294 30.48 -2.98 -15.46
C ARG A 294 30.37 -4.16 -14.51
N GLU A 295 29.17 -4.41 -13.97
CA GLU A 295 28.97 -5.43 -12.92
C GLU A 295 28.44 -6.77 -13.46
N GLY A 296 27.95 -6.81 -14.70
CA GLY A 296 27.53 -8.03 -15.41
C GLY A 296 26.07 -8.45 -15.21
N TRP A 297 25.16 -7.51 -14.91
CA TRP A 297 23.74 -7.81 -14.64
C TRP A 297 22.94 -8.13 -15.92
N LYS A 298 21.91 -8.98 -15.82
CA LYS A 298 21.04 -9.36 -16.95
C LYS A 298 20.35 -8.15 -17.57
N TRP A 299 19.74 -7.33 -16.72
CA TRP A 299 18.98 -6.15 -17.11
C TRP A 299 19.21 -5.01 -16.13
N ALA A 300 18.89 -3.80 -16.59
CA ALA A 300 18.89 -2.60 -15.77
C ALA A 300 17.66 -1.74 -16.06
N SER A 301 17.18 -1.05 -15.05
CA SER A 301 16.06 -0.12 -15.15
C SER A 301 16.34 1.15 -14.37
N ALA A 302 15.74 2.24 -14.82
CA ALA A 302 15.87 3.56 -14.25
C ALA A 302 14.48 4.14 -14.00
N HIS A 303 14.25 4.64 -12.79
CA HIS A 303 12.97 5.18 -12.40
C HIS A 303 13.13 6.45 -11.57
N LEU A 304 12.21 7.42 -11.74
CA LEU A 304 12.12 8.60 -10.88
C LEU A 304 11.61 8.25 -9.48
N GLU A 305 10.74 7.24 -9.40
CA GLU A 305 10.10 6.69 -8.21
C GLU A 305 9.99 5.17 -8.38
N VAL A 306 10.09 4.40 -7.29
CA VAL A 306 10.03 2.93 -7.34
C VAL A 306 8.66 2.50 -7.89
N PRO A 307 8.58 1.63 -8.92
CA PRO A 307 7.30 1.14 -9.40
C PRO A 307 6.58 0.30 -8.33
N HIS A 308 5.42 0.74 -7.85
CA HIS A 308 4.62 -0.03 -6.90
C HIS A 308 4.14 -1.36 -7.51
N GLY A 309 4.13 -2.42 -6.70
CA GLY A 309 3.55 -3.71 -7.10
C GLY A 309 4.30 -4.43 -8.22
N HIS A 310 5.60 -4.17 -8.39
CA HIS A 310 6.40 -4.73 -9.47
C HIS A 310 6.52 -6.28 -9.45
N GLY A 311 6.22 -6.93 -8.32
CA GLY A 311 6.22 -8.41 -8.22
C GLY A 311 7.58 -9.06 -8.45
N PHE A 312 8.67 -8.34 -8.22
CA PHE A 312 10.03 -8.84 -8.45
C PHE A 312 10.53 -9.56 -7.20
N GLY A 313 11.09 -10.75 -7.37
CA GLY A 313 11.89 -11.40 -6.35
C GLY A 313 13.20 -10.63 -6.12
N ARG A 314 13.86 -10.85 -4.98
CA ARG A 314 15.16 -10.23 -4.69
C ARG A 314 16.16 -11.24 -4.16
N ILE A 315 17.33 -11.24 -4.78
CA ILE A 315 18.53 -11.99 -4.39
C ILE A 315 19.41 -11.02 -3.62
N TRP A 316 19.67 -11.31 -2.35
CA TRP A 316 20.62 -10.55 -1.53
C TRP A 316 22.04 -11.04 -1.77
N GLU A 317 23.00 -10.13 -1.63
CA GLU A 317 24.42 -10.48 -1.70
C GLU A 317 24.77 -11.46 -0.56
N HIS A 318 25.68 -12.37 -0.83
CA HIS A 318 26.12 -13.37 0.13
C HIS A 318 27.63 -13.54 0.03
N LEU A 319 28.20 -14.27 0.99
CA LEU A 319 29.62 -14.61 0.93
C LEU A 319 29.91 -15.38 -0.36
N LEU A 320 30.77 -14.82 -1.22
CA LEU A 320 31.29 -15.54 -2.37
C LEU A 320 32.41 -16.44 -1.85
N THR A 321 32.14 -17.73 -1.75
CA THR A 321 33.16 -18.71 -1.39
C THR A 321 34.30 -18.63 -2.41
N ILE A 322 35.39 -17.97 -2.06
CA ILE A 322 36.63 -18.11 -2.82
C ILE A 322 37.08 -19.56 -2.61
N VAL A 323 36.86 -20.40 -3.63
CA VAL A 323 37.38 -21.77 -3.64
C VAL A 323 38.89 -21.67 -3.49
N GLY A 324 39.39 -22.08 -2.31
CA GLY A 324 40.82 -22.06 -2.01
C GLY A 324 41.32 -20.93 -1.12
N LYS A 325 40.53 -20.41 -0.16
CA LYS A 325 41.16 -19.79 1.03
C LYS A 325 42.02 -20.84 1.72
N ASP A 326 43.34 -20.77 1.49
CA ASP A 326 44.30 -21.63 2.18
C ASP A 326 44.37 -21.20 3.64
N SER A 327 43.53 -21.82 4.47
CA SER A 327 43.44 -21.57 5.91
C SER A 327 44.78 -21.78 6.61
N ALA A 328 45.65 -22.64 6.08
CA ALA A 328 46.99 -22.84 6.60
C ALA A 328 47.90 -21.64 6.32
N THR A 329 47.78 -21.00 5.15
CA THR A 329 48.53 -19.78 4.81
C THR A 329 48.06 -18.58 5.64
N MET A 330 46.76 -18.44 5.87
CA MET A 330 46.23 -17.39 6.76
C MET A 330 46.70 -17.56 8.21
N ALA A 331 46.59 -18.78 8.75
CA ALA A 331 47.06 -19.09 10.09
C ALA A 331 48.57 -18.89 10.24
N ALA A 332 49.35 -19.17 9.20
CA ALA A 332 50.79 -18.92 9.19
C ALA A 332 51.12 -17.42 9.21
N LEU A 333 50.40 -16.60 8.44
CA LEU A 333 50.58 -15.14 8.43
C LEU A 333 50.18 -14.51 9.77
N GLN A 334 49.08 -14.96 10.38
CA GLN A 334 48.64 -14.51 11.72
C GLN A 334 49.62 -14.95 12.82
N ALA A 335 50.16 -16.17 12.73
CA ALA A 335 51.18 -16.64 13.67
C ALA A 335 52.48 -15.85 13.55
N GLU A 336 52.85 -15.44 12.33
CA GLU A 336 54.01 -14.59 12.08
C GLU A 336 53.79 -13.17 12.62
N GLU A 337 52.61 -12.59 12.41
CA GLU A 337 52.23 -11.29 12.98
C GLU A 337 52.28 -11.32 14.51
N ALA A 338 51.73 -12.36 15.14
CA ALA A 338 51.75 -12.53 16.59
C ALA A 338 53.20 -12.67 17.11
N ALA A 339 54.04 -13.47 16.44
CA ALA A 339 55.44 -13.64 16.82
C ALA A 339 56.25 -12.33 16.70
N LEU A 340 56.03 -11.57 15.63
CA LEU A 340 56.67 -10.25 15.46
C LEU A 340 56.17 -9.24 16.48
N THR A 341 54.89 -9.29 16.83
CA THR A 341 54.30 -8.43 17.88
C THR A 341 54.93 -8.74 19.24
N ASP A 342 55.05 -10.03 19.60
CA ASP A 342 55.64 -10.47 20.87
C ASP A 342 57.15 -10.18 20.94
N GLU A 343 57.89 -10.40 19.86
CA GLU A 343 59.35 -10.20 19.81
C GLU A 343 59.73 -8.70 19.90
N TRP A 344 58.91 -7.82 19.32
CA TRP A 344 59.21 -6.40 19.21
C TRP A 344 58.34 -5.50 20.11
N ALA A 345 57.57 -6.07 21.05
CA ALA A 345 56.65 -5.36 21.94
C ALA A 345 57.32 -4.23 22.76
N ASP A 346 58.59 -4.42 23.16
CA ASP A 346 59.33 -3.51 24.05
C ASP A 346 60.34 -2.61 23.32
N VAL A 347 60.39 -2.63 21.98
CA VAL A 347 61.40 -1.92 21.19
C VAL A 347 60.78 -0.73 20.46
N GLU A 348 61.16 0.48 20.87
CA GLU A 348 60.74 1.71 20.21
C GLU A 348 61.93 2.63 19.93
N PRO A 349 62.16 3.08 18.67
CA PRO A 349 61.37 2.80 17.47
C PRO A 349 61.66 1.41 16.85
N LEU A 350 60.63 0.81 16.23
CA LEU A 350 60.76 -0.43 15.49
C LEU A 350 61.75 -0.29 14.30
N PRO A 351 62.55 -1.33 14.00
CA PRO A 351 63.38 -1.35 12.81
C PRO A 351 62.53 -1.23 11.52
N PRO A 352 62.99 -0.51 10.49
CA PRO A 352 62.23 -0.29 9.25
C PRO A 352 61.91 -1.58 8.48
N GLU A 353 62.73 -2.63 8.65
CA GLU A 353 62.49 -3.95 8.06
C GLU A 353 61.30 -4.67 8.72
N VAL A 354 61.06 -4.47 10.02
CA VAL A 354 59.95 -5.05 10.77
C VAL A 354 58.64 -4.33 10.44
N VAL A 355 58.68 -3.01 10.31
CA VAL A 355 57.53 -2.20 9.84
C VAL A 355 57.10 -2.64 8.44
N ALA A 356 58.04 -2.78 7.50
CA ALA A 356 57.74 -3.26 6.15
C ALA A 356 57.19 -4.70 6.14
N ARG A 357 57.57 -5.53 7.13
CA ARG A 357 57.04 -6.90 7.26
C ARG A 357 55.60 -6.90 7.80
N PHE A 358 55.28 -6.05 8.77
CA PHE A 358 53.90 -5.85 9.24
C PHE A 358 52.99 -5.37 8.11
N GLU A 359 53.41 -4.37 7.33
CA GLU A 359 52.66 -3.88 6.17
C GLU A 359 52.42 -5.00 5.14
N ALA A 360 53.46 -5.78 4.80
CA ALA A 360 53.32 -6.89 3.86
C ALA A 360 52.41 -8.02 4.37
N ILE A 361 52.38 -8.28 5.68
CA ILE A 361 51.47 -9.27 6.29
C ILE A 361 50.03 -8.74 6.28
N ALA A 362 49.82 -7.46 6.63
CA ALA A 362 48.52 -6.82 6.58
C ALA A 362 47.92 -6.82 5.16
N ASP A 363 48.70 -6.44 4.15
CA ASP A 363 48.29 -6.49 2.73
C ASP A 363 47.94 -7.92 2.29
N ALA A 364 48.71 -8.91 2.74
CA ALA A 364 48.45 -10.30 2.44
C ALA A 364 47.16 -10.80 3.11
N LEU A 365 46.90 -10.43 4.36
CA LEU A 365 45.68 -10.78 5.10
C LEU A 365 44.43 -10.09 4.54
N GLU A 366 44.56 -8.87 4.01
CA GLU A 366 43.46 -8.15 3.35
C GLU A 366 42.94 -8.92 2.13
N SER A 367 43.81 -9.61 1.38
CA SER A 367 43.43 -10.46 0.25
C SER A 367 42.58 -11.68 0.63
N PHE A 368 42.51 -12.04 1.92
CA PHE A 368 41.69 -13.12 2.45
C PHE A 368 40.39 -12.63 3.13
N THR A 369 40.08 -11.34 3.06
CA THR A 369 38.82 -10.80 3.58
C THR A 369 37.60 -11.41 2.88
N ASP A 370 36.50 -11.51 3.61
CA ASP A 370 35.23 -12.02 3.09
C ASP A 370 34.65 -11.08 2.04
N VAL A 371 34.61 -11.54 0.79
CA VAL A 371 34.01 -10.80 -0.32
C VAL A 371 32.54 -11.16 -0.41
N TYR A 372 31.68 -10.21 -0.07
CA TYR A 372 30.23 -10.31 -0.27
C TYR A 372 29.88 -9.84 -1.68
N GLY A 373 28.99 -10.57 -2.34
CA GLY A 373 28.56 -10.22 -3.69
C GLY A 373 27.53 -11.19 -4.25
N HIS A 374 27.43 -11.19 -5.58
CA HIS A 374 26.52 -12.08 -6.32
C HIS A 374 27.32 -12.96 -7.27
N THR A 375 26.93 -14.22 -7.39
CA THR A 375 27.61 -15.14 -8.32
C THR A 375 27.32 -14.73 -9.77
N PRO A 376 28.16 -15.15 -10.74
CA PRO A 376 27.86 -14.94 -12.15
C PRO A 376 26.53 -15.54 -12.59
N GLU A 377 26.10 -16.68 -12.03
CA GLU A 377 24.78 -17.27 -12.34
C GLU A 377 23.63 -16.40 -11.80
N GLU A 378 23.78 -15.83 -10.61
CA GLU A 378 22.79 -14.92 -10.04
C GLU A 378 22.66 -13.64 -10.85
N LYS A 379 23.79 -13.03 -11.24
CA LYS A 379 23.81 -11.84 -12.08
C LYS A 379 23.22 -12.08 -13.47
N ALA A 380 23.29 -13.31 -13.97
CA ALA A 380 22.69 -13.71 -15.25
C ALA A 380 21.15 -13.79 -15.23
N ARG A 381 20.52 -13.84 -14.04
CA ARG A 381 19.05 -13.82 -13.85
C ARG A 381 18.52 -12.55 -13.17
N ALA A 382 19.34 -11.92 -12.35
CA ALA A 382 18.98 -10.71 -11.62
C ALA A 382 19.40 -9.43 -12.37
N GLY A 383 18.80 -8.32 -11.99
CA GLY A 383 19.06 -6.99 -12.54
C GLY A 383 19.29 -5.95 -11.45
N VAL A 384 19.56 -4.74 -11.93
CA VAL A 384 19.79 -3.56 -11.10
C VAL A 384 18.73 -2.50 -11.39
N MET A 385 18.25 -1.85 -10.34
CA MET A 385 17.35 -0.72 -10.41
C MET A 385 18.05 0.53 -9.88
N VAL A 386 17.97 1.61 -10.66
CA VAL A 386 18.48 2.92 -10.26
C VAL A 386 17.29 3.85 -10.05
N VAL A 387 17.21 4.42 -8.85
CA VAL A 387 16.08 5.26 -8.43
C VAL A 387 16.58 6.60 -7.96
N LEU A 388 15.88 7.67 -8.33
CA LEU A 388 16.19 9.02 -7.84
C LEU A 388 15.66 9.21 -6.41
N THR A 389 16.55 9.52 -5.46
CA THR A 389 16.17 9.78 -4.06
C THR A 389 15.53 11.16 -3.89
N PRO A 390 14.85 11.42 -2.75
CA PRO A 390 14.40 12.76 -2.40
C PRO A 390 15.52 13.79 -2.26
N SER A 391 16.76 13.36 -1.97
CA SER A 391 17.94 14.24 -1.88
C SER A 391 18.53 14.63 -3.24
N GLY A 392 18.04 14.07 -4.35
CA GLY A 392 18.61 14.30 -5.68
C GLY A 392 19.83 13.43 -6.00
N GLU A 393 20.01 12.32 -5.28
CA GLU A 393 21.07 11.34 -5.53
C GLU A 393 20.50 10.08 -6.19
N ALA A 394 21.34 9.31 -6.88
CA ALA A 394 20.93 8.02 -7.43
C ALA A 394 21.14 6.89 -6.41
N ARG A 395 20.06 6.25 -5.97
CA ARG A 395 20.09 5.00 -5.21
C ARG A 395 20.22 3.82 -6.17
N ILE A 396 21.12 2.88 -5.85
CA ILE A 396 21.39 1.70 -6.68
C ILE A 396 20.96 0.45 -5.89
N ASP A 397 19.87 -0.16 -6.33
CA ASP A 397 19.35 -1.39 -5.74
C ASP A 397 19.65 -2.60 -6.65
N ARG A 398 20.45 -3.53 -6.14
CA ARG A 398 20.91 -4.74 -6.85
C ARG A 398 20.05 -5.97 -6.50
N GLY A 399 20.08 -6.95 -7.39
CA GLY A 399 19.59 -8.31 -7.12
C GLY A 399 18.12 -8.56 -7.44
N PHE A 400 17.45 -7.72 -8.25
CA PHE A 400 16.04 -7.94 -8.59
C PHE A 400 15.84 -9.00 -9.67
N VAL A 401 14.95 -9.96 -9.44
CA VAL A 401 14.60 -11.03 -10.38
C VAL A 401 13.17 -10.78 -10.88
N ARG A 402 12.99 -10.75 -12.20
CA ARG A 402 11.64 -10.64 -12.78
C ARG A 402 10.93 -11.99 -12.71
N PRO A 403 9.59 -12.04 -12.66
CA PRO A 403 8.85 -13.30 -12.63
C PRO A 403 9.23 -14.25 -13.76
N GLU A 404 9.50 -13.74 -14.97
CA GLU A 404 9.96 -14.55 -16.11
C GLU A 404 11.38 -15.12 -15.98
N ASP A 405 12.16 -14.62 -15.02
CA ASP A 405 13.56 -14.96 -14.76
C ASP A 405 13.74 -15.84 -13.52
N GLU A 406 12.65 -16.17 -12.82
CA GLU A 406 12.66 -17.12 -11.71
C GLU A 406 12.90 -18.55 -12.23
N PRO A 407 13.74 -19.36 -11.55
CA PRO A 407 13.93 -20.74 -11.93
C PRO A 407 12.61 -21.51 -11.79
N ALA A 408 12.29 -22.34 -12.80
CA ALA A 408 11.19 -23.29 -12.67
C ALA A 408 11.44 -24.16 -11.42
N PRO A 409 10.40 -24.46 -10.61
CA PRO A 409 10.58 -25.36 -9.48
C PRO A 409 11.19 -26.66 -9.98
N GLU A 410 12.27 -27.10 -9.34
CA GLU A 410 12.88 -28.38 -9.64
C GLU A 410 11.82 -29.47 -9.39
N GLU A 411 11.52 -30.27 -10.42
CA GLU A 411 10.67 -31.45 -10.25
C GLU A 411 11.38 -32.39 -9.30
N GLU A 412 10.98 -32.39 -8.03
CA GLU A 412 11.34 -33.44 -7.09
C GLU A 412 10.91 -34.77 -7.71
N THR A 413 11.90 -35.55 -8.14
CA THR A 413 11.71 -36.93 -8.57
C THR A 413 11.18 -37.71 -7.38
N ALA A 414 9.87 -37.89 -7.35
CA ALA A 414 9.19 -38.78 -6.43
C ALA A 414 9.69 -40.21 -6.71
N GLU A 415 10.55 -40.73 -5.82
CA GLU A 415 10.71 -42.16 -5.68
C GLU A 415 9.45 -42.71 -5.00
N GLU A 416 8.84 -43.66 -5.72
CA GLU A 416 7.65 -44.41 -5.38
C GLU A 416 7.90 -45.26 -4.12
N ASP A 417 7.01 -45.14 -3.13
CA ASP A 417 6.52 -46.31 -2.39
C ASP A 417 5.01 -46.13 -2.15
N ALA A 418 4.25 -46.83 -2.99
CA ALA A 418 2.83 -47.11 -2.83
C ALA A 418 2.68 -48.23 -1.78
N ASP A 419 1.75 -48.16 -0.82
CA ASP A 419 0.37 -48.68 -0.87
C ASP A 419 -0.11 -48.69 0.60
N GLU A 420 -1.36 -48.53 1.02
CA GLU A 420 -2.69 -48.49 0.38
C GLU A 420 -3.71 -48.00 1.46
N GLU A 421 -4.72 -47.25 1.02
CA GLU A 421 -6.15 -47.29 1.40
C GLU A 421 -6.60 -47.15 2.89
N ALA A 422 -7.64 -46.40 3.28
CA ALA A 422 -8.85 -46.03 2.57
C ALA A 422 -9.61 -44.84 3.22
N ALA A 423 -10.14 -43.98 2.34
CA ALA A 423 -11.55 -43.54 2.28
C ALA A 423 -12.15 -42.45 3.20
N HIS A 424 -12.70 -41.43 2.49
CA HIS A 424 -14.01 -40.75 2.66
C HIS A 424 -14.11 -39.51 3.59
N LEU A 425 -14.13 -38.28 3.05
CA LEU A 425 -15.34 -37.52 2.61
C LEU A 425 -15.05 -36.02 2.32
N THR A 426 -15.61 -35.56 1.19
CA THR A 426 -16.08 -34.19 0.78
C THR A 426 -15.17 -32.96 0.75
N PRO A 427 -15.09 -32.25 -0.40
CA PRO A 427 -14.84 -30.81 -0.43
C PRO A 427 -16.17 -30.06 -0.40
N GLU A 428 -16.52 -29.51 0.76
CA GLU A 428 -17.56 -28.46 0.83
C GLU A 428 -16.95 -27.13 0.41
N GLN A 429 -17.53 -26.57 -0.64
CA GLN A 429 -17.48 -25.15 -0.97
C GLN A 429 -18.32 -24.39 0.06
N ASP A 430 -17.74 -23.34 0.65
CA ASP A 430 -18.43 -22.09 0.97
C ASP A 430 -17.36 -20.99 1.05
N ARG A 431 -17.23 -20.09 0.07
CA ARG A 431 -18.03 -18.88 -0.16
C ARG A 431 -18.08 -17.93 1.05
N PHE A 432 -17.10 -17.05 1.11
CA PHE A 432 -17.27 -15.65 1.53
C PHE A 432 -16.61 -14.80 0.43
N LEU A 433 -17.40 -14.33 -0.53
CA LEU A 433 -17.98 -12.99 -0.59
C LEU A 433 -16.88 -11.94 -0.81
N ASP A 434 -16.59 -11.75 -2.10
CA ASP A 434 -16.04 -10.54 -2.69
C ASP A 434 -17.07 -9.43 -2.42
N ASP A 435 -16.86 -8.69 -1.34
CA ASP A 435 -17.70 -7.55 -0.95
C ASP A 435 -17.04 -6.27 -1.47
N ASP A 436 -17.84 -5.56 -2.25
CA ASP A 436 -17.58 -4.21 -2.72
C ASP A 436 -17.11 -3.33 -1.56
N GLN A 437 -15.98 -2.64 -1.72
CA GLN A 437 -15.76 -1.37 -1.02
C GLN A 437 -15.79 -0.25 -2.05
N ASP A 438 -17.02 0.24 -2.20
CA ASP A 438 -17.37 1.59 -2.60
C ASP A 438 -16.36 2.60 -2.02
N GLN A 439 -15.53 3.17 -2.89
CA GLN A 439 -14.87 4.43 -2.60
C GLN A 439 -15.93 5.52 -2.72
N ASP A 440 -16.48 5.92 -1.58
CA ASP A 440 -17.15 7.22 -1.42
C ASP A 440 -16.11 8.33 -1.65
N GLN A 441 -15.93 8.68 -2.91
CA GLN A 441 -15.23 9.88 -3.32
C GLN A 441 -16.27 11.01 -3.39
N GLU A 442 -16.51 11.64 -2.25
CA GLU A 442 -17.12 12.98 -2.19
C GLU A 442 -16.14 13.97 -2.81
N GLY A 443 -16.20 14.10 -4.13
CA GLY A 443 -15.56 15.16 -4.90
C GLY A 443 -16.58 16.26 -5.19
N ASP A 444 -16.90 17.07 -4.19
CA ASP A 444 -17.58 18.35 -4.44
C ASP A 444 -16.54 19.36 -4.94
N GLY A 445 -16.70 19.77 -6.19
CA GLY A 445 -15.82 20.70 -6.88
C GLY A 445 -16.63 21.52 -7.88
N GLU A 446 -17.67 22.20 -7.41
CA GLU A 446 -18.23 23.36 -8.08
C GLU A 446 -17.37 24.58 -7.71
N VAL A 447 -16.82 25.22 -8.75
CA VAL A 447 -16.11 26.50 -8.64
C VAL A 447 -17.16 27.59 -8.47
N GLU A 448 -17.52 27.90 -7.24
CA GLU A 448 -18.14 29.18 -6.89
C GLU A 448 -17.08 30.15 -6.33
N ALA A 449 -17.34 31.43 -6.59
CA ALA A 449 -16.44 32.56 -6.41
C ALA A 449 -15.80 32.64 -5.02
N GLU A 450 -14.56 33.18 -4.99
CA GLU A 450 -13.74 33.46 -3.81
C GLU A 450 -14.56 34.07 -2.65
N ALA A 451 -14.96 33.21 -1.72
CA ALA A 451 -15.34 33.57 -0.37
C ALA A 451 -14.29 32.98 0.58
N GLU A 452 -13.82 33.78 1.54
CA GLU A 452 -12.87 33.32 2.57
C GLU A 452 -13.37 32.04 3.24
N GLU A 453 -12.60 30.95 3.14
CA GLU A 453 -12.86 29.74 3.92
C GLU A 453 -12.97 30.11 5.41
N PRO A 454 -14.03 29.67 6.13
CA PRO A 454 -14.08 29.85 7.58
C PRO A 454 -12.87 29.15 8.18
N ALA A 455 -12.21 29.81 9.15
CA ALA A 455 -11.19 29.17 9.96
C ALA A 455 -11.84 27.96 10.66
N GLY A 456 -11.61 26.75 10.13
CA GLY A 456 -12.18 25.51 10.68
C GLY A 456 -11.86 25.33 12.16
N ASP A 457 -12.50 24.37 12.82
CA ASP A 457 -12.24 24.10 14.24
C ASP A 457 -10.83 23.48 14.43
N PRO A 458 -9.93 24.05 15.27
CA PRO A 458 -8.64 23.43 15.58
C PRO A 458 -8.78 22.05 16.27
N ALA A 459 -9.92 21.76 16.91
CA ALA A 459 -10.22 20.48 17.55
C ALA A 459 -10.89 19.46 16.60
N ALA A 460 -11.13 19.81 15.33
CA ALA A 460 -11.69 18.87 14.37
C ALA A 460 -10.79 17.63 14.19
N PRO A 461 -11.37 16.43 14.07
CA PRO A 461 -10.59 15.21 13.85
C PRO A 461 -9.80 15.29 12.55
N LEU A 462 -8.57 14.79 12.56
CA LEU A 462 -7.74 14.70 11.36
C LEU A 462 -8.39 13.74 10.35
N PRO A 463 -8.22 13.96 9.02
CA PRO A 463 -8.68 13.02 8.02
C PRO A 463 -8.12 11.61 8.26
N GLU A 464 -8.94 10.57 8.07
CA GLU A 464 -8.54 9.18 8.38
C GLU A 464 -7.26 8.76 7.66
N ARG A 465 -7.06 9.21 6.42
CA ARG A 465 -5.83 8.98 5.64
C ARG A 465 -4.59 9.58 6.30
N VAL A 466 -4.69 10.80 6.86
CA VAL A 466 -3.58 11.46 7.57
C VAL A 466 -3.27 10.73 8.88
N ILE A 467 -4.30 10.22 9.58
CA ILE A 467 -4.12 9.40 10.79
C ILE A 467 -3.38 8.10 10.47
N ALA A 468 -3.77 7.41 9.40
CA ALA A 468 -3.13 6.17 8.95
C ALA A 468 -1.66 6.39 8.59
N GLU A 469 -1.35 7.44 7.83
CA GLU A 469 0.02 7.78 7.43
C GLU A 469 0.92 8.15 8.62
N LEU A 470 0.43 9.00 9.54
CA LEU A 470 1.19 9.37 10.75
C LEU A 470 1.45 8.14 11.63
N THR A 471 0.45 7.28 11.82
CA THR A 471 0.63 6.07 12.63
C THR A 471 1.47 5.00 11.94
N ALA A 472 1.56 5.00 10.61
CA ALA A 472 2.51 4.18 9.86
C ALA A 472 3.95 4.66 10.05
N HIS A 473 4.22 5.97 10.02
CA HIS A 473 5.54 6.50 10.38
C HIS A 473 5.94 6.19 11.83
N ARG A 474 5.01 6.30 12.78
CA ARG A 474 5.24 5.91 14.18
C ARG A 474 5.53 4.41 14.31
N THR A 475 4.82 3.57 13.55
CA THR A 475 5.06 2.13 13.53
C THR A 475 6.44 1.82 12.96
N ALA A 476 6.87 2.46 11.87
CA ALA A 476 8.22 2.29 11.33
C ALA A 476 9.30 2.63 12.37
N ALA A 477 9.15 3.74 13.09
CA ALA A 477 10.08 4.14 14.15
C ALA A 477 10.08 3.15 15.34
N LEU A 478 8.93 2.60 15.72
CA LEU A 478 8.84 1.56 16.74
C LEU A 478 9.56 0.27 16.33
N ARG A 479 9.42 -0.13 15.07
CA ARG A 479 10.16 -1.30 14.54
C ARG A 479 11.65 -1.06 14.62
N ASP A 480 12.11 0.11 14.22
CA ASP A 480 13.54 0.45 14.27
C ASP A 480 14.09 0.48 15.70
N ALA A 481 13.37 1.12 16.64
CA ALA A 481 13.76 1.21 18.04
C ALA A 481 13.74 -0.15 18.75
N LEU A 482 12.73 -0.99 18.49
CA LEU A 482 12.64 -2.33 19.09
C LEU A 482 13.75 -3.26 18.58
N ALA A 483 14.09 -3.17 17.30
CA ALA A 483 15.18 -3.96 16.71
C ALA A 483 16.55 -3.66 17.34
N GLN A 484 16.71 -2.47 17.91
CA GLN A 484 17.94 -2.03 18.59
C GLN A 484 17.97 -2.44 20.08
N SER A 485 16.87 -2.99 20.62
CA SER A 485 16.73 -3.34 22.03
C SER A 485 16.38 -4.83 22.21
N PRO A 486 17.36 -5.76 22.16
CA PRO A 486 17.09 -7.19 22.25
C PRO A 486 16.33 -7.63 23.50
N ASP A 487 16.65 -7.05 24.65
CA ASP A 487 15.97 -7.35 25.91
C ASP A 487 14.48 -6.97 25.86
N LEU A 488 14.16 -5.78 25.34
CA LEU A 488 12.77 -5.32 25.19
C LEU A 488 12.02 -6.13 24.12
N ALA A 489 12.69 -6.55 23.05
CA ALA A 489 12.09 -7.43 22.04
C ALA A 489 11.76 -8.81 22.63
N GLN A 490 12.65 -9.38 23.44
CA GLN A 490 12.39 -10.61 24.18
C GLN A 490 11.23 -10.45 25.16
N LEU A 491 11.20 -9.35 25.93
CA LEU A 491 10.09 -9.04 26.85
C LEU A 491 8.76 -8.88 26.10
N ALA A 492 8.75 -8.19 24.95
CA ALA A 492 7.56 -8.03 24.13
C ALA A 492 7.03 -9.38 23.58
N MET A 493 7.94 -10.27 23.16
CA MET A 493 7.60 -11.63 22.72
C MET A 493 7.04 -12.46 23.88
N VAL A 494 7.69 -12.47 25.04
CA VAL A 494 7.21 -13.20 26.24
C VAL A 494 5.87 -12.68 26.70
N HIS A 495 5.70 -11.35 26.79
CA HIS A 495 4.42 -10.71 27.13
C HIS A 495 3.30 -11.24 26.23
N ALA A 496 3.55 -11.27 24.92
CA ALA A 496 2.54 -11.71 23.97
C ALA A 496 2.20 -13.20 24.06
N LEU A 497 3.18 -14.07 24.30
CA LEU A 497 2.97 -15.49 24.55
C LEU A 497 2.18 -15.73 25.85
N VAL A 498 2.54 -15.05 26.94
CA VAL A 498 1.87 -15.17 28.25
C VAL A 498 0.43 -14.69 28.18
N SER A 499 0.17 -13.53 27.57
CA SER A 499 -1.19 -13.02 27.40
C SER A 499 -2.07 -13.96 26.58
N ARG A 500 -1.50 -14.71 25.63
CA ARG A 500 -2.24 -15.70 24.83
C ARG A 500 -2.55 -16.98 25.61
N VAL A 501 -1.62 -17.44 26.46
CA VAL A 501 -1.76 -18.71 27.19
C VAL A 501 -2.62 -18.56 28.46
N PHE A 502 -2.56 -17.41 29.15
CA PHE A 502 -3.12 -17.28 30.50
C PHE A 502 -4.28 -16.27 30.64
N ALA A 503 -4.64 -15.50 29.60
CA ALA A 503 -5.75 -14.54 29.69
C ALA A 503 -7.07 -15.08 29.09
N LEU A 504 -8.14 -15.04 29.90
CA LEU A 504 -9.50 -15.50 29.59
C LEU A 504 -10.13 -14.76 28.38
N GLY A 505 -10.18 -15.43 27.22
CA GLY A 505 -11.33 -15.35 26.29
C GLY A 505 -11.39 -14.27 25.21
N ALA A 506 -10.32 -13.53 24.91
CA ALA A 506 -10.25 -12.66 23.72
C ALA A 506 -8.78 -12.46 23.28
N PRO A 507 -8.49 -12.14 22.00
CA PRO A 507 -7.13 -11.81 21.56
C PRO A 507 -6.66 -10.54 22.26
N ALA A 508 -5.96 -10.69 23.38
CA ALA A 508 -5.48 -9.57 24.18
C ALA A 508 -4.15 -8.98 23.68
N THR A 509 -3.55 -9.55 22.62
CA THR A 509 -2.28 -9.09 22.03
C THR A 509 -2.29 -9.21 20.51
N CYS A 510 -1.40 -8.45 19.85
CA CYS A 510 -1.24 -8.43 18.40
C CYS A 510 -0.38 -9.58 17.83
N LEU A 511 0.12 -10.51 18.66
CA LEU A 511 0.79 -11.71 18.15
C LEU A 511 -0.23 -12.84 17.96
N ASP A 512 -0.83 -12.82 16.78
CA ASP A 512 -0.81 -14.03 15.97
C ASP A 512 0.62 -14.11 15.44
N ILE A 513 1.42 -15.13 15.81
CA ILE A 513 2.75 -15.33 15.19
C ILE A 513 2.50 -15.86 13.77
N ARG A 514 1.93 -14.98 12.93
CA ARG A 514 1.94 -15.05 11.50
C ARG A 514 3.08 -14.15 11.07
N TRP A 515 3.96 -14.69 10.25
CA TRP A 515 4.99 -13.90 9.62
C TRP A 515 4.33 -12.89 8.69
N GLY A 516 4.54 -11.60 8.96
CA GLY A 516 4.02 -10.49 8.16
C GLY A 516 3.21 -9.48 8.98
N SER A 517 3.80 -8.30 9.19
CA SER A 517 3.03 -7.10 9.52
C SER A 517 2.62 -6.39 8.22
N ARG A 518 1.64 -5.47 8.29
CA ARG A 518 1.20 -4.71 7.11
C ARG A 518 2.38 -4.04 6.44
N ASN A 519 2.33 -3.99 5.10
CA ASN A 519 3.25 -3.16 4.34
C ASN A 519 2.93 -1.70 4.65
N LEU A 520 3.85 -1.01 5.33
CA LEU A 520 3.59 0.36 5.79
C LEU A 520 3.47 1.33 4.60
N ASN A 521 4.04 0.99 3.45
CA ASN A 521 3.97 1.79 2.23
C ASN A 521 2.54 1.91 1.67
N ASP A 522 1.62 1.01 2.04
CA ASP A 522 0.22 1.08 1.62
C ASP A 522 -0.53 2.28 2.25
N PHE A 523 0.04 2.87 3.31
CA PHE A 523 -0.61 3.93 4.10
C PHE A 523 -0.07 5.33 3.84
N GLY A 524 1.01 5.48 3.06
CA GLY A 524 1.57 6.80 2.73
C GLY A 524 2.89 6.74 1.97
N GLU A 525 3.16 7.78 1.17
CA GLU A 525 4.40 7.91 0.40
C GLU A 525 5.58 8.33 1.30
N GLY A 526 6.78 7.82 1.02
CA GLY A 526 8.01 8.22 1.71
C GLY A 526 8.23 7.61 3.09
N ILE A 527 7.50 6.54 3.45
CA ILE A 527 7.72 5.77 4.69
C ILE A 527 9.02 4.94 4.60
N GLU A 528 9.26 4.26 3.48
CA GLU A 528 10.51 3.52 3.23
C GLU A 528 11.74 4.43 3.16
N ASP A 529 11.58 5.65 2.65
CA ASP A 529 12.65 6.66 2.57
C ASP A 529 12.80 7.48 3.87
N SER A 530 12.00 7.17 4.90
CA SER A 530 12.18 7.78 6.22
C SER A 530 13.46 7.25 6.89
N PRO A 531 14.04 7.97 7.87
CA PRO A 531 15.22 7.47 8.60
C PRO A 531 15.02 6.07 9.18
N ALA A 532 13.82 5.78 9.71
CA ALA A 532 13.47 4.45 10.22
C ALA A 532 13.38 3.40 9.10
N GLY A 533 12.77 3.75 7.96
CA GLY A 533 12.65 2.85 6.82
C GLY A 533 14.02 2.44 6.26
N LEU A 534 14.93 3.40 6.12
CA LEU A 534 16.29 3.17 5.67
C LEU A 534 17.09 2.32 6.67
N ALA A 535 17.02 2.63 7.97
CA ALA A 535 17.71 1.87 9.01
C ALA A 535 17.23 0.41 9.09
N ILE A 536 15.92 0.16 8.97
CA ILE A 536 15.36 -1.19 8.92
C ILE A 536 15.84 -1.93 7.67
N ALA A 537 15.84 -1.27 6.50
CA ALA A 537 16.29 -1.88 5.26
C ALA A 537 17.77 -2.27 5.30
N GLU A 538 18.63 -1.39 5.82
CA GLU A 538 20.06 -1.65 6.02
C GLU A 538 20.30 -2.81 6.99
N ARG A 539 19.62 -2.80 8.15
CA ARG A 539 19.71 -3.90 9.14
C ARG A 539 19.25 -5.24 8.56
N HIS A 540 18.17 -5.22 7.78
CA HIS A 540 17.67 -6.42 7.11
C HIS A 540 18.69 -6.95 6.09
N GLN A 541 19.35 -6.06 5.33
CA GLN A 541 20.42 -6.43 4.42
C GLN A 541 21.60 -7.10 5.15
N LEU A 542 22.03 -6.54 6.28
CA LEU A 542 23.14 -7.09 7.07
C LEU A 542 22.84 -8.51 7.59
N TRP A 543 21.61 -8.79 8.02
CA TRP A 543 21.20 -10.15 8.40
C TRP A 543 21.05 -11.06 7.18
N ALA A 544 20.43 -10.59 6.10
CA ALA A 544 20.23 -11.37 4.88
C ALA A 544 21.54 -11.85 4.23
N ARG A 545 22.64 -11.09 4.42
CA ARG A 545 24.00 -11.50 3.99
C ARG A 545 24.54 -12.73 4.72
N GLN A 546 24.07 -12.99 5.92
CA GLN A 546 24.59 -14.02 6.83
C GLN A 546 23.69 -15.25 6.91
N VAL A 547 22.37 -15.06 6.81
CA VAL A 547 21.39 -16.14 6.94
C VAL A 547 21.44 -17.08 5.73
N PRO A 548 21.54 -18.41 5.94
CA PRO A 548 21.48 -19.39 4.84
C PRO A 548 20.16 -19.35 4.08
N ARG A 549 20.19 -19.69 2.78
CA ARG A 549 18.99 -19.71 1.94
C ARG A 549 18.19 -21.01 2.03
N ALA A 550 18.87 -22.12 2.27
CA ALA A 550 18.26 -23.43 2.39
C ALA A 550 17.62 -23.57 3.78
N PRO A 551 16.31 -23.83 3.91
CA PRO A 551 15.62 -23.92 5.20
C PRO A 551 16.25 -24.91 6.18
N GLU A 552 16.80 -26.02 5.66
CA GLU A 552 17.49 -27.06 6.42
C GLU A 552 18.76 -26.56 7.14
N ASP A 553 19.42 -25.53 6.60
CA ASP A 553 20.66 -24.98 7.16
C ASP A 553 20.42 -23.90 8.23
N ILE A 554 19.21 -23.34 8.29
CA ILE A 554 18.85 -22.25 9.20
C ILE A 554 19.02 -22.67 10.67
N TRP A 555 18.64 -23.91 11.01
CA TRP A 555 18.76 -24.42 12.38
C TRP A 555 20.23 -24.41 12.83
N THR A 556 21.12 -24.95 12.00
CA THR A 556 22.55 -25.04 12.28
C THR A 556 23.17 -23.64 12.40
N PHE A 557 22.77 -22.70 11.55
CA PHE A 557 23.19 -21.31 11.62
C PHE A 557 22.78 -20.66 12.95
N ILE A 558 21.50 -20.75 13.35
CA ILE A 558 21.00 -20.14 14.59
C ILE A 558 21.71 -20.73 15.82
N VAL A 559 21.94 -22.04 15.84
CA VAL A 559 22.68 -22.70 16.93
C VAL A 559 24.13 -22.22 16.99
N GLY A 560 24.75 -21.94 15.84
CA GLY A 560 26.13 -21.47 15.73
C GLY A 560 26.35 -20.00 16.11
N LEU A 561 25.31 -19.18 16.17
CA LEU A 561 25.41 -17.78 16.62
C LEU A 561 25.74 -17.70 18.12
N ASP A 562 26.46 -16.67 18.53
CA ASP A 562 26.63 -16.35 19.95
C ASP A 562 25.33 -15.79 20.57
N GLY A 563 25.33 -15.59 21.89
CA GLY A 563 24.15 -15.10 22.63
C GLY A 563 23.63 -13.76 22.11
N ASP A 564 24.54 -12.82 21.84
CA ASP A 564 24.20 -11.46 21.46
C ASP A 564 23.70 -11.42 20.01
N SER A 565 24.35 -12.17 19.10
CA SER A 565 23.90 -12.30 17.71
C SER A 565 22.51 -12.97 17.61
N ARG A 566 22.23 -14.01 18.41
CA ARG A 566 20.89 -14.60 18.48
C ARG A 566 19.86 -13.62 19.00
N ALA A 567 20.19 -12.87 20.05
CA ALA A 567 19.30 -11.87 20.62
C ALA A 567 19.01 -10.74 19.62
N GLY A 568 20.03 -10.28 18.88
CA GLY A 568 19.89 -9.28 17.82
C GLY A 568 19.04 -9.76 16.64
N LEU A 569 19.23 -11.01 16.20
CA LEU A 569 18.41 -11.61 15.13
C LEU A 569 16.96 -11.79 15.58
N LEU A 570 16.74 -12.23 16.82
CA LEU A 570 15.42 -12.30 17.44
C LEU A 570 14.76 -10.91 17.47
N ALA A 571 15.49 -9.88 17.92
CA ALA A 571 15.01 -8.51 18.00
C ALA A 571 14.56 -7.98 16.64
N HIS A 572 15.37 -8.22 15.60
CA HIS A 572 15.03 -7.86 14.23
C HIS A 572 13.74 -8.57 13.78
N CYS A 573 13.64 -9.88 13.94
CA CYS A 573 12.45 -10.66 13.57
C CYS A 573 11.19 -10.21 14.33
N VAL A 574 11.28 -10.02 15.64
CA VAL A 574 10.17 -9.55 16.49
C VAL A 574 9.75 -8.15 16.06
N SER A 575 10.70 -7.24 15.79
CA SER A 575 10.38 -5.88 15.37
C SER A 575 9.52 -5.81 14.12
N LEU A 576 9.77 -6.69 13.13
CA LEU A 576 9.03 -6.71 11.86
C LEU A 576 7.56 -7.11 12.01
N THR A 577 7.17 -7.65 13.18
CA THR A 577 5.78 -8.00 13.51
C THR A 577 4.98 -6.86 14.15
N VAL A 578 5.63 -5.76 14.57
CA VAL A 578 4.95 -4.65 15.24
C VAL A 578 4.03 -3.90 14.26
N ASP A 579 2.77 -3.72 14.65
CA ASP A 579 1.76 -2.99 13.88
C ASP A 579 0.93 -2.01 14.76
N GLY A 580 1.30 -0.73 14.73
CA GLY A 580 0.59 0.35 15.41
C GLY A 580 -0.33 1.19 14.51
N VAL A 581 -0.53 0.81 13.24
CA VAL A 581 -1.28 1.63 12.28
C VAL A 581 -2.75 1.70 12.68
N ARG A 582 -3.31 2.92 12.65
CA ARG A 582 -4.75 3.21 12.83
C ARG A 582 -5.37 3.47 11.46
N SER A 583 -6.14 2.52 10.93
CA SER A 583 -6.82 2.63 9.63
C SER A 583 -8.33 2.37 9.75
N TRP A 584 -9.03 2.31 8.61
CA TRP A 584 -10.47 2.02 8.53
C TRP A 584 -10.87 0.71 9.24
N GLU A 585 -9.96 -0.26 9.27
CA GLU A 585 -10.06 -1.45 10.13
C GLU A 585 -9.77 -1.08 11.59
N ARG A 586 -10.82 -1.02 12.40
CA ARG A 586 -10.70 -0.67 13.82
C ARG A 586 -9.98 -1.78 14.58
N LYS A 587 -8.75 -1.49 15.04
CA LYS A 587 -8.05 -2.31 16.03
C LYS A 587 -8.69 -2.17 17.41
N ASP A 588 -8.63 -3.26 18.17
CA ASP A 588 -9.08 -3.25 19.55
C ASP A 588 -8.30 -2.24 20.39
N ARG A 589 -9.00 -1.60 21.33
CA ARG A 589 -8.43 -0.58 22.23
C ARG A 589 -7.28 -1.12 23.08
N THR A 590 -7.31 -2.42 23.38
CA THR A 590 -6.25 -3.14 24.12
C THR A 590 -4.95 -3.20 23.32
N VAL A 591 -5.03 -3.46 22.01
CA VAL A 591 -3.86 -3.50 21.11
C VAL A 591 -3.22 -2.11 20.99
N LEU A 592 -4.02 -1.07 20.79
CA LEU A 592 -3.51 0.31 20.75
C LEU A 592 -2.92 0.74 22.10
N GLY A 593 -3.48 0.28 23.22
CA GLY A 593 -2.90 0.49 24.56
C GLY A 593 -1.52 -0.15 24.70
N HIS A 594 -1.34 -1.37 24.19
CA HIS A 594 -0.03 -2.06 24.21
C HIS A 594 1.01 -1.35 23.32
N VAL A 595 0.61 -0.78 22.19
CA VAL A 595 1.49 0.04 21.34
C VAL A 595 2.03 1.25 22.12
N GLU A 596 1.19 1.91 22.92
CA GLU A 596 1.65 3.03 23.77
C GLU A 596 2.55 2.55 24.92
N THR A 597 2.26 1.40 25.53
CA THR A 597 3.15 0.79 26.53
C THR A 597 4.53 0.50 25.94
N LEU A 598 4.58 -0.08 24.74
CA LEU A 598 5.83 -0.38 24.03
C LEU A 598 6.58 0.90 23.64
N ALA A 599 5.89 1.92 23.12
CA ALA A 599 6.49 3.21 22.81
C ALA A 599 7.10 3.89 24.04
N THR A 600 6.41 3.79 25.18
CA THR A 600 6.89 4.33 26.47
C THR A 600 8.10 3.56 26.99
N ALA A 601 8.08 2.22 26.89
CA ALA A 601 9.20 1.38 27.32
C ALA A 601 10.47 1.57 26.48
N LEU A 602 10.32 1.89 25.19
CA LEU A 602 11.41 2.19 24.27
C LEU A 602 11.88 3.65 24.33
N ASP A 603 11.25 4.50 25.16
CA ASP A 603 11.46 5.95 25.19
C ASP A 603 11.42 6.57 23.78
N LEU A 604 10.43 6.18 22.97
CA LEU A 604 10.40 6.51 21.55
C LEU A 604 10.27 8.02 21.33
N ASP A 605 11.31 8.62 20.76
CA ASP A 605 11.31 10.01 20.30
C ASP A 605 11.13 10.11 18.77
N MET A 606 9.92 10.49 18.34
CA MET A 606 9.61 10.66 16.93
C MET A 606 10.34 11.84 16.26
N ARG A 607 10.97 12.76 17.01
CA ARG A 607 11.72 13.90 16.45
C ARG A 607 12.95 13.44 15.64
N ALA A 608 13.49 12.27 15.97
CA ALA A 608 14.59 11.66 15.23
C ALA A 608 14.15 11.11 13.86
N TYR A 609 12.87 10.78 13.70
CA TYR A 609 12.35 10.03 12.55
C TYR A 609 11.42 10.85 11.64
N TRP A 610 10.82 11.93 12.15
CA TRP A 610 9.77 12.65 11.44
C TRP A 610 9.82 14.17 11.65
N LYS A 611 9.42 14.93 10.62
CA LYS A 611 9.38 16.40 10.61
C LYS A 611 8.07 16.92 9.97
N PRO A 612 7.48 18.01 10.49
CA PRO A 612 6.22 18.58 9.99
C PRO A 612 6.42 19.47 8.75
N THR A 613 6.67 18.87 7.59
CA THR A 613 6.81 19.60 6.32
C THR A 613 5.45 19.91 5.66
N ALA A 614 5.44 20.80 4.66
CA ALA A 614 4.29 21.10 3.81
C ALA A 614 3.60 19.83 3.30
N VAL A 615 4.37 18.99 2.62
CA VAL A 615 3.91 17.74 1.98
C VAL A 615 3.41 16.71 3.00
N ARG A 616 4.05 16.61 4.18
CA ARG A 616 3.77 15.56 5.17
C ARG A 616 2.63 15.90 6.13
N TYR A 617 2.37 17.17 6.39
CA TYR A 617 1.36 17.56 7.38
C TYR A 617 0.65 18.88 7.02
N LEU A 618 1.38 19.96 6.77
CA LEU A 618 0.81 21.31 6.82
C LEU A 618 -0.18 21.60 5.67
N ASP A 619 0.04 21.05 4.48
CA ASP A 619 -0.91 21.20 3.36
C ASP A 619 -2.21 20.41 3.58
N ARG A 620 -2.17 19.39 4.43
CA ARG A 620 -3.25 18.41 4.64
C ARG A 620 -4.15 18.73 5.84
N VAL A 621 -3.85 19.79 6.58
CA VAL A 621 -4.60 20.24 7.75
C VAL A 621 -5.24 21.62 7.53
N THR A 622 -6.18 22.01 8.38
CA THR A 622 -6.87 23.30 8.28
C THR A 622 -5.95 24.44 8.75
N LYS A 623 -6.21 25.68 8.30
CA LYS A 623 -5.47 26.87 8.78
C LYS A 623 -5.48 26.98 10.31
N ALA A 624 -6.61 26.64 10.94
CA ALA A 624 -6.74 26.65 12.39
C ALA A 624 -5.85 25.61 13.09
N GLN A 625 -5.73 24.41 12.50
CA GLN A 625 -4.80 23.38 12.98
C GLN A 625 -3.34 23.80 12.82
N ILE A 626 -2.97 24.50 11.73
CA ILE A 626 -1.62 25.07 11.57
C ILE A 626 -1.34 26.13 12.64
N THR A 627 -2.28 27.05 12.88
CA THR A 627 -2.11 28.06 13.93
C THR A 627 -2.04 27.44 15.32
N ALA A 628 -2.82 26.39 15.58
CA ALA A 628 -2.76 25.65 16.85
C ALA A 628 -1.43 24.91 17.02
N ALA A 629 -0.89 24.29 15.96
CA ALA A 629 0.42 23.67 15.96
C ALA A 629 1.54 24.68 16.28
N VAL A 630 1.50 25.87 15.67
CA VAL A 630 2.49 26.94 15.92
C VAL A 630 2.34 27.54 17.31
N ALA A 631 1.11 27.67 17.82
CA ALA A 631 0.87 28.12 19.18
C ALA A 631 1.44 27.15 20.22
N ASP A 632 1.29 25.85 19.97
CA ASP A 632 1.73 24.75 20.82
C ASP A 632 3.26 24.50 20.75
N GLY A 633 3.84 24.58 19.55
CA GLY A 633 5.27 24.31 19.34
C GLY A 633 6.20 25.51 19.50
N VAL A 634 5.74 26.73 19.18
CA VAL A 634 6.60 27.91 19.05
C VAL A 634 6.19 28.99 20.05
N SER A 635 5.03 29.64 19.84
CA SER A 635 4.43 30.62 20.76
C SER A 635 3.07 31.11 20.25
N GLY A 636 2.22 31.58 21.17
CA GLY A 636 0.94 32.23 20.82
C GLY A 636 1.12 33.47 19.93
N GLU A 637 2.16 34.28 20.15
CA GLU A 637 2.45 35.45 19.31
C GLU A 637 2.82 35.07 17.87
N ALA A 638 3.54 33.97 17.68
CA ALA A 638 3.88 33.47 16.35
C ALA A 638 2.62 32.98 15.61
N ALA A 639 1.70 32.31 16.31
CA ALA A 639 0.42 31.88 15.74
C ALA A 639 -0.47 33.06 15.34
N GLU A 640 -0.50 34.15 16.12
CA GLU A 640 -1.25 35.36 15.78
C GLU A 640 -0.74 36.01 14.48
N ARG A 641 0.59 36.04 14.26
CA ARG A 641 1.20 36.56 13.02
C ARG A 641 0.78 35.77 11.77
N LEU A 642 0.45 34.49 11.94
CA LEU A 642 0.03 33.60 10.85
C LEU A 642 -1.48 33.67 10.57
N SER A 643 -2.31 34.03 11.56
CA SER A 643 -3.77 33.96 11.49
C SER A 643 -4.42 34.68 10.31
N GLY A 644 -3.80 35.76 9.80
CA GLY A 644 -4.28 36.55 8.66
C GLY A 644 -3.73 36.12 7.29
N MET A 645 -2.87 35.10 7.23
CA MET A 645 -2.21 34.68 5.98
C MET A 645 -3.08 33.71 5.17
N LYS A 646 -2.89 33.73 3.83
CA LYS A 646 -3.42 32.68 2.95
C LYS A 646 -2.69 31.36 3.25
N LYS A 647 -3.38 30.22 3.06
CA LYS A 647 -2.87 28.88 3.45
C LYS A 647 -1.46 28.59 2.89
N PRO A 648 -1.14 28.85 1.61
CA PRO A 648 0.21 28.60 1.09
C PRO A 648 1.30 29.42 1.80
N ALA A 649 1.06 30.72 2.01
CA ALA A 649 2.01 31.60 2.72
C ALA A 649 2.12 31.24 4.22
N MET A 650 1.03 30.77 4.82
CA MET A 650 1.00 30.27 6.19
C MET A 650 1.87 29.01 6.33
N VAL A 651 1.77 28.07 5.39
CA VAL A 651 2.57 26.84 5.36
C VAL A 651 4.06 27.16 5.20
N GLU A 652 4.41 28.01 4.23
CA GLU A 652 5.79 28.45 3.98
C GLU A 652 6.45 29.11 5.21
N THR A 653 5.67 29.86 5.99
CA THR A 653 6.17 30.50 7.21
C THR A 653 6.17 29.56 8.42
N ALA A 654 5.18 28.65 8.52
CA ALA A 654 5.02 27.76 9.67
C ALA A 654 6.00 26.58 9.65
N GLU A 655 6.33 26.04 8.47
CA GLU A 655 7.21 24.90 8.32
C GLU A 655 8.58 25.08 9.01
N PRO A 656 9.39 26.11 8.69
CA PRO A 656 10.70 26.27 9.32
C PRO A 656 10.59 26.46 10.83
N LEU A 657 9.58 27.19 11.31
CA LEU A 657 9.36 27.44 12.74
C LEU A 657 9.03 26.15 13.51
N LEU A 658 8.15 25.30 12.95
CA LEU A 658 7.75 24.04 13.57
C LEU A 658 8.86 22.99 13.50
N VAL A 659 9.63 22.97 12.40
CA VAL A 659 10.79 22.09 12.24
C VAL A 659 11.90 22.46 13.23
N GLU A 660 12.22 23.75 13.38
CA GLU A 660 13.21 24.23 14.36
C GLU A 660 12.76 23.97 15.80
N ALA A 661 11.46 24.15 16.09
CA ALA A 661 10.90 23.85 17.40
C ALA A 661 10.79 22.34 17.72
N GLY A 662 11.06 21.45 16.75
CA GLY A 662 10.92 20.00 16.91
C GLY A 662 9.48 19.58 17.24
N TRP A 663 8.49 20.31 16.72
CA TRP A 663 7.08 20.07 17.02
C TRP A 663 6.57 18.78 16.36
N LEU A 664 5.73 18.05 17.09
CA LEU A 664 5.10 16.79 16.62
C LEU A 664 3.58 16.82 16.82
N PRO A 665 2.78 16.32 15.87
CA PRO A 665 1.36 16.04 16.07
C PRO A 665 1.12 15.09 17.26
N VAL A 666 -0.01 15.22 17.94
CA VAL A 666 -0.37 14.42 19.12
C VAL A 666 -0.24 12.92 18.88
N LEU A 667 -0.60 12.43 17.68
CA LEU A 667 -0.50 11.02 17.30
C LEU A 667 0.94 10.48 17.24
N LEU A 668 1.94 11.36 17.16
CA LEU A 668 3.36 11.01 17.15
C LEU A 668 4.04 11.21 18.50
N ARG A 669 3.34 11.79 19.49
CA ARG A 669 3.90 12.02 20.83
C ARG A 669 3.84 10.73 21.64
N THR A 670 4.94 10.44 22.33
CA THR A 670 4.98 9.37 23.32
C THR A 670 4.66 9.97 24.68
N THR A 671 3.80 9.31 25.45
CA THR A 671 3.50 9.75 26.81
C THR A 671 4.74 9.46 27.66
N SER A 672 5.45 10.50 28.10
CA SER A 672 6.58 10.32 29.02
C SER A 672 6.07 9.65 30.29
N ALA A 673 6.67 8.52 30.67
CA ALA A 673 6.47 7.97 32.00
C ALA A 673 6.94 9.02 33.01
N GLN A 674 6.03 9.64 33.76
CA GLN A 674 6.45 10.20 35.03
C GLN A 674 6.90 9.02 35.91
N PRO A 675 8.04 9.13 36.62
CA PRO A 675 8.37 8.14 37.62
C PRO A 675 7.18 8.11 38.57
N ALA A 676 6.60 6.91 38.77
CA ALA A 676 5.52 6.73 39.70
C ALA A 676 6.01 7.22 41.07
N GLU A 677 5.60 8.43 41.45
CA GLU A 677 5.60 8.82 42.85
C GLU A 677 4.69 7.81 43.53
N VAL A 678 5.33 6.91 44.28
CA VAL A 678 4.64 6.05 45.23
C VAL A 678 4.02 6.98 46.25
N GLY A 679 2.78 7.39 45.96
CA GLY A 679 1.91 8.14 46.84
C GLY A 679 1.54 7.27 48.03
N ALA A 680 2.45 7.19 48.99
CA ALA A 680 2.12 6.88 50.36
C ALA A 680 1.43 8.11 50.95
N GLU A 681 0.11 8.07 51.09
CA GLU A 681 -0.60 8.88 52.08
C GLU A 681 -1.52 7.97 52.90
N PRO A 682 -1.65 8.23 54.22
CA PRO A 682 -1.91 7.21 55.23
C PRO A 682 -3.39 7.15 55.63
N GLY A 683 -3.83 5.99 56.11
CA GLY A 683 -5.05 5.92 56.93
C GLY A 683 -5.75 4.57 56.95
N GLY A 684 -5.50 3.79 58.01
CA GLY A 684 -6.32 2.63 58.34
C GLY A 684 -5.62 1.59 59.21
N GLU A 685 -5.19 1.96 60.41
CA GLU A 685 -4.79 0.98 61.43
C GLU A 685 -5.98 0.09 61.79
N VAL A 686 -5.77 -1.23 61.73
CA VAL A 686 -6.55 -2.22 62.48
C VAL A 686 -5.55 -2.95 63.38
N GLU A 687 -5.67 -2.72 64.68
CA GLU A 687 -4.87 -3.33 65.75
C GLU A 687 -5.02 -4.86 65.83
N PRO A 688 -3.99 -5.59 66.31
CA PRO A 688 -4.09 -6.96 66.79
C PRO A 688 -4.62 -7.00 68.26
N PRO A 689 -5.13 -8.15 68.77
CA PRO A 689 -5.86 -8.16 70.03
C PRO A 689 -4.94 -8.05 71.26
N SER A 690 -5.38 -7.25 72.24
CA SER A 690 -4.64 -6.85 73.43
C SER A 690 -4.26 -7.98 74.40
N GLN A 691 -3.14 -7.82 75.11
CA GLN A 691 -3.07 -8.17 76.54
C GLN A 691 -2.27 -7.14 77.34
N ALA A 692 -2.97 -6.60 78.35
CA ALA A 692 -2.54 -6.14 79.68
C ALA A 692 -1.43 -5.06 79.87
N GLU A 693 -1.85 -4.05 80.63
CA GLU A 693 -1.16 -2.95 81.33
C GLU A 693 0.27 -3.24 81.83
N ALA A 694 1.20 -2.28 81.66
CA ALA A 694 1.51 -1.27 82.69
C ALA A 694 2.90 -0.59 82.50
N THR A 695 2.87 0.74 82.42
CA THR A 695 3.82 1.74 82.98
C THR A 695 5.26 1.94 82.46
N MET A 696 5.52 3.23 82.18
CA MET A 696 6.72 4.05 82.50
C MET A 696 7.89 4.12 81.49
N THR A 697 7.95 5.28 80.83
CA THR A 697 9.10 6.20 80.65
C THR A 697 10.41 5.67 80.06
N GLY A 698 10.78 6.22 78.90
CA GLY A 698 11.92 7.13 78.82
C GLY A 698 13.25 6.59 78.29
N GLU A 699 13.69 7.25 77.20
CA GLU A 699 15.06 7.61 76.84
C GLU A 699 16.01 6.62 76.14
N GLU A 700 16.49 7.09 74.98
CA GLU A 700 17.88 7.11 74.46
C GLU A 700 18.67 5.79 74.40
N ASP A 701 19.20 5.41 73.22
CA ASP A 701 20.46 5.95 72.70
C ASP A 701 21.09 5.02 71.62
N THR A 702 21.71 5.68 70.64
CA THR A 702 22.89 5.33 69.80
C THR A 702 23.33 3.88 69.46
N ALA A 703 23.79 3.74 68.20
CA ALA A 703 25.13 3.30 67.78
C ALA A 703 25.18 2.18 66.70
N ALA A 704 26.01 2.47 65.69
CA ALA A 704 26.42 1.66 64.54
C ALA A 704 27.52 0.63 64.91
N PRO A 705 28.34 0.07 63.98
CA PRO A 705 28.12 -0.61 62.68
C PRO A 705 28.97 -1.92 62.55
N SER A 706 29.14 -2.40 61.31
CA SER A 706 30.36 -3.06 60.74
C SER A 706 30.27 -4.56 60.42
N THR A 707 30.42 -4.91 59.12
CA THR A 707 31.51 -5.70 58.48
C THR A 707 31.12 -7.17 58.31
N GLY A 708 31.41 -7.92 57.25
CA GLY A 708 32.17 -7.73 56.02
C GLY A 708 32.37 -9.11 55.36
N SER A 709 32.74 -9.10 54.07
CA SER A 709 33.55 -10.12 53.36
C SER A 709 32.91 -11.45 52.88
N GLU A 710 33.02 -11.65 51.55
CA GLU A 710 32.90 -12.87 50.71
C GLU A 710 34.03 -13.91 51.05
N PRO A 711 34.31 -15.04 50.32
CA PRO A 711 33.80 -15.53 49.00
C PRO A 711 33.71 -17.07 48.76
N HIS A 712 33.34 -17.42 47.50
CA HIS A 712 33.62 -18.62 46.68
C HIS A 712 33.08 -20.02 47.04
N GLY A 713 32.56 -20.70 46.00
CA GLY A 713 32.50 -22.17 45.95
C GLY A 713 31.51 -22.73 44.93
N GLU A 714 32.03 -23.25 43.82
CA GLU A 714 31.35 -23.99 42.75
C GLU A 714 30.57 -25.22 43.24
N GLY A 715 29.52 -25.61 42.49
CA GLY A 715 28.92 -26.94 42.61
C GLY A 715 27.50 -27.01 42.05
N GLU A 716 27.34 -27.54 40.83
CA GLU A 716 26.07 -28.10 40.36
C GLU A 716 25.55 -29.18 41.31
N PRO A 717 24.21 -29.26 41.48
CA PRO A 717 23.58 -30.56 41.67
C PRO A 717 22.34 -30.77 40.76
N PRO A 718 21.86 -32.02 40.66
CA PRO A 718 21.09 -32.51 39.52
C PRO A 718 19.56 -32.40 39.69
N LEU A 719 18.88 -32.71 38.57
CA LEU A 719 17.45 -32.96 38.38
C LEU A 719 16.78 -33.69 39.56
N CYS A 720 15.66 -33.14 40.05
CA CYS A 720 14.68 -33.84 40.88
C CYS A 720 13.25 -33.65 40.34
N ASP A 721 12.64 -34.81 40.10
CA ASP A 721 11.24 -35.23 40.02
C ASP A 721 10.08 -34.21 40.14
N LEU A 722 9.23 -34.25 39.12
CA LEU A 722 7.80 -33.97 39.18
C LEU A 722 7.12 -34.94 40.17
N ASP A 723 6.72 -34.49 41.35
CA ASP A 723 5.51 -35.00 42.06
C ASP A 723 5.19 -34.33 43.42
N ALA A 724 5.57 -33.07 43.65
CA ALA A 724 5.34 -32.45 44.96
C ALA A 724 4.95 -30.97 44.96
N VAL A 725 3.97 -30.53 44.16
CA VAL A 725 3.20 -29.29 44.45
C VAL A 725 1.77 -29.40 43.91
N LEU A 726 0.95 -30.25 44.53
CA LEU A 726 -0.51 -30.18 44.42
C LEU A 726 -1.11 -30.34 45.82
N SER A 727 -1.13 -29.25 46.58
CA SER A 727 -2.09 -29.06 47.67
C SER A 727 -2.05 -27.61 48.15
N ASP A 728 -2.85 -26.76 47.52
CA ASP A 728 -3.68 -25.81 48.26
C ASP A 728 -4.81 -25.32 47.35
N ALA A 729 -6.02 -25.80 47.63
CA ALA A 729 -7.23 -25.49 46.90
C ALA A 729 -7.85 -24.20 47.45
N VAL A 730 -8.13 -23.26 46.53
CA VAL A 730 -8.93 -22.06 46.77
C VAL A 730 -10.41 -22.45 46.70
N VAL A 731 -11.18 -22.04 47.71
CA VAL A 731 -12.64 -22.25 47.85
C VAL A 731 -13.40 -21.39 46.84
N LEU A 732 -14.27 -22.01 46.03
CA LEU A 732 -15.22 -21.35 45.12
C LEU A 732 -16.61 -21.19 45.79
N PRO A 733 -17.41 -20.19 45.41
CA PRO A 733 -18.75 -19.93 45.97
C PRO A 733 -19.84 -20.93 45.50
N ASP A 734 -20.80 -21.19 46.40
CA ASP A 734 -21.78 -22.29 46.42
C ASP A 734 -22.73 -22.47 45.20
N ASP A 735 -22.77 -21.56 44.22
CA ASP A 735 -23.70 -21.66 43.08
C ASP A 735 -23.15 -22.48 41.89
N ASP A 736 -21.85 -22.80 41.87
CA ASP A 736 -21.22 -23.59 40.78
C ASP A 736 -21.12 -25.09 41.09
N GLU A 737 -21.25 -25.50 42.36
CA GLU A 737 -21.13 -26.91 42.76
C GLU A 737 -22.27 -27.77 42.17
N ALA A 738 -23.49 -27.23 42.12
CA ALA A 738 -24.65 -27.90 41.53
C ALA A 738 -24.58 -28.01 39.99
N ARG A 739 -23.85 -27.11 39.30
CA ARG A 739 -23.67 -27.19 37.84
C ARG A 739 -22.58 -28.17 37.45
N VAL A 740 -21.55 -28.32 38.29
CA VAL A 740 -20.47 -29.29 38.10
C VAL A 740 -20.96 -30.72 38.38
N GLU A 741 -21.79 -30.91 39.40
CA GLU A 741 -22.34 -32.24 39.73
C GLU A 741 -23.30 -32.75 38.64
N ALA A 742 -24.12 -31.86 38.05
CA ALA A 742 -25.02 -32.19 36.95
C ALA A 742 -24.30 -32.51 35.62
N LEU A 743 -23.10 -31.94 35.40
CA LEU A 743 -22.27 -32.23 34.23
C LEU A 743 -21.50 -33.55 34.36
N LEU A 744 -21.14 -33.95 35.58
CA LEU A 744 -20.44 -35.21 35.84
C LEU A 744 -21.38 -36.43 35.79
N THR A 745 -22.66 -36.29 36.16
CA THR A 745 -23.64 -37.40 36.03
C THR A 745 -24.17 -37.63 34.61
N ALA A 746 -23.94 -36.70 33.68
CA ALA A 746 -24.33 -36.85 32.28
C ALA A 746 -23.24 -37.54 31.41
N ALA A 747 -22.07 -37.82 32.00
CA ALA A 747 -20.91 -38.40 31.31
C ALA A 747 -20.56 -39.84 31.79
N GLU A 748 -21.36 -40.44 32.69
CA GLU A 748 -21.44 -41.88 32.94
C GLU A 748 -22.70 -42.46 32.29
#